data_AF-A0A4Y6RDF8-F1
#
_entry.id   AF-A0A4Y6RDF8-F1
#
_cell.length_a   1.000
_cell.length_b   1.000
_cell.length_c   1.000
_cell.angle_alpha   90.00
_cell.angle_beta   90.00
_cell.angle_gamma   90.00
#
_symmetry.space_group_name_H-M   'P 1'
#
loop_
_entity.id
_entity.type
_entity.pdbx_description
1 polymer ?
#
loop_
_entity_poly.entity_id
_entity_poly.type
_entity_poly.pdbx_seq_one_letter_code
_entity_poly.pdbx_strand_id
1 'polypeptide(L)'
;MKKFIPPHPRQGRLLLGATAAILLGACGPGQETSVPPAAIATAATQFTVEVPVIPAAVGALVAQPMFHAAPALLDAPDGRDSANSSGSAHWRPHMQRVPGAMTDISTRRLTAQKIAAAQQAAQNIAPLLDGGAADIAAPMAGSSVVATYSPAQIRAAYDLPALPAAGTALTPAQAAQLGAGQTIYIVDAMHNPNAAAELAIFNQKFGLPACTTKAIATNATLPLPPAPASGCEFSVVYNTPSSTMTATAPAYNSGWAMEIALDVQWAHATAPLARIVLIEAPDASINSLLGAVRLANLMGPGVVSMSFGAVEGNWTASVDSAFTGKNMTYLAATGDSGSSVSWPSVSPNVLAVGGTTLSYSGTGTRSEAAWSGTGGGISAYTALPSYQSASNVPGMTGLLRRNVADVAFNADPATGQYTAVMAQGSSTASWLSIGGTSLSTPQWAGLIAIANASRALQAKTALGLPHSILYGQIATVPGTFASSFADITRGSNGTCSVCTARVGYDPLGGLGTPNVKSLLTSLSGMPAAPVAPVVTGASISGMVGTPLSFTVSASAANPLSFSMLGAPAGMSIAATGVVSWTAPVAGSYAVTMVARNTVSGLTGQAVYNIVIAPQPAPVVAAGAIAGKVGTALAFNVSVTAPNPVSYTLTGAPAGMSISSAGLVSWAVPLAGSYAVNVTAKDSKTGLSGKGIYTVAIAAPLPPVVTVAAVNGKPGVALSFTVTTVAPNPVTYTLSGAPAGMSISAAGVVSWAKPVLGTYSVTIIAKDSKTGLSGQAVATVKIAAAGPTITAAAMTGVAGKAMSGSIVLTAPGATSLRISIDGAPLGMQFSMSGLTITAYWPQPVTGSYTLKVVALDNNGLTAQLNVPVTVTAK
;
A
#
# COMPACT_ATOMS: atom_id res chain seq x y z
N MET A 1 -8.63 11.88 -19.75
CA MET A 1 -9.66 12.80 -19.21
C MET A 1 -10.96 12.52 -19.92
N LYS A 2 -12.04 12.27 -19.15
CA LYS A 2 -13.41 12.82 -19.35
C LYS A 2 -14.10 12.42 -20.68
N LYS A 3 -15.31 11.87 -20.72
CA LYS A 3 -16.53 12.15 -19.93
C LYS A 3 -17.62 11.22 -20.51
N PHE A 4 -18.44 10.58 -19.68
CA PHE A 4 -19.83 11.00 -19.41
C PHE A 4 -20.74 11.15 -20.65
N ILE A 5 -21.68 10.20 -20.84
CA ILE A 5 -23.17 10.33 -20.75
C ILE A 5 -23.74 11.70 -21.24
N PRO A 6 -24.80 11.83 -22.08
CA PRO A 6 -26.24 11.41 -21.87
C PRO A 6 -27.08 11.23 -23.18
N PRO A 7 -28.46 11.24 -23.25
CA PRO A 7 -29.56 10.99 -22.29
C PRO A 7 -30.76 10.09 -22.79
N HIS A 8 -31.55 9.59 -21.82
CA HIS A 8 -33.05 9.52 -21.73
C HIS A 8 -33.92 8.59 -22.64
N PRO A 9 -35.19 8.29 -22.24
CA PRO A 9 -35.87 8.30 -20.93
C PRO A 9 -36.74 7.03 -20.63
N ARG A 10 -37.53 7.13 -19.56
CA ARG A 10 -38.24 6.15 -18.72
C ARG A 10 -39.64 5.70 -19.20
N GLN A 11 -40.11 4.62 -18.53
CA GLN A 11 -41.49 4.12 -18.25
C GLN A 11 -42.09 3.12 -19.27
N GLY A 12 -42.80 2.03 -18.91
CA GLY A 12 -43.24 1.51 -17.61
C GLY A 12 -44.26 0.33 -17.74
N ARG A 13 -44.63 -0.24 -16.58
CA ARG A 13 -45.79 -1.12 -16.24
C ARG A 13 -45.84 -2.61 -16.65
N LEU A 14 -46.22 -3.45 -15.67
CA LEU A 14 -46.95 -4.73 -15.81
C LEU A 14 -48.43 -4.48 -15.44
N LEU A 15 -49.37 -5.17 -16.10
CA LEU A 15 -50.84 -5.01 -16.02
C LEU A 15 -51.53 -6.30 -15.55
N LEU A 16 -52.67 -6.17 -14.86
CA LEU A 16 -53.73 -7.19 -14.75
C LEU A 16 -54.32 -7.49 -16.15
N GLY A 17 -54.76 -8.73 -16.40
CA GLY A 17 -55.77 -9.00 -17.44
C GLY A 17 -55.81 -10.42 -18.01
N ALA A 18 -56.86 -11.14 -17.63
CA ALA A 18 -57.50 -12.30 -18.24
C ALA A 18 -57.02 -12.84 -19.61
N THR A 19 -56.92 -14.16 -19.67
CA THR A 19 -57.02 -15.00 -20.87
C THR A 19 -58.41 -14.88 -21.52
N ALA A 20 -58.46 -14.43 -22.77
CA ALA A 20 -59.53 -14.70 -23.73
C ALA A 20 -58.89 -15.11 -25.08
N ALA A 21 -59.09 -16.39 -25.41
CA ALA A 21 -59.35 -17.01 -26.71
C ALA A 21 -58.69 -16.50 -28.02
N ILE A 22 -58.20 -17.49 -28.78
CA ILE A 22 -58.20 -17.65 -30.26
C ILE A 22 -56.92 -17.30 -31.05
N LEU A 23 -56.26 -18.39 -31.48
CA LEU A 23 -55.57 -18.71 -32.75
C LEU A 23 -54.79 -17.65 -33.57
N LEU A 24 -53.49 -17.98 -33.74
CA LEU A 24 -52.70 -18.08 -34.98
C LEU A 24 -52.82 -17.01 -36.08
N GLY A 25 -51.67 -16.40 -36.42
CA GLY A 25 -51.50 -15.69 -37.69
C GLY A 25 -50.16 -14.94 -37.84
N ALA A 26 -49.04 -15.65 -37.77
CA ALA A 26 -47.76 -15.13 -38.26
C ALA A 26 -47.68 -15.31 -39.79
N CYS A 27 -47.57 -14.19 -40.51
CA CYS A 27 -46.79 -14.08 -41.73
C CYS A 27 -45.76 -12.97 -41.49
N GLY A 28 -44.53 -13.22 -41.90
CA GLY A 28 -43.33 -12.46 -41.52
C GLY A 28 -43.25 -11.02 -42.05
N PRO A 29 -42.21 -10.28 -41.61
CA PRO A 29 -42.27 -8.83 -41.43
C PRO A 29 -41.54 -8.01 -42.49
N GLY A 30 -41.95 -6.75 -42.58
CA GLY A 30 -41.20 -5.56 -43.00
C GLY A 30 -42.07 -4.37 -42.58
N GLN A 31 -41.62 -3.22 -42.10
CA GLN A 31 -40.33 -2.56 -41.93
C GLN A 31 -40.56 -1.43 -40.89
N GLU A 32 -39.49 -0.87 -40.32
CA GLU A 32 -39.42 0.45 -39.65
C GLU A 32 -40.43 0.74 -38.52
N THR A 33 -40.13 1.15 -37.29
CA THR A 33 -39.02 1.84 -36.61
C THR A 33 -39.36 1.84 -35.10
N SER A 34 -38.38 2.15 -34.24
CA SER A 34 -38.46 2.51 -32.79
C SER A 34 -38.34 1.40 -31.70
N VAL A 35 -37.10 1.23 -31.17
CA VAL A 35 -36.59 1.21 -29.75
C VAL A 35 -37.52 0.67 -28.61
N PRO A 36 -37.07 -0.04 -27.51
CA PRO A 36 -35.73 -0.51 -27.03
C PRO A 36 -35.71 -2.04 -26.59
N PRO A 37 -35.06 -2.54 -25.49
CA PRO A 37 -34.06 -3.61 -25.54
C PRO A 37 -34.42 -4.91 -24.75
N ALA A 38 -33.48 -5.86 -24.82
CA ALA A 38 -33.16 -6.93 -23.85
C ALA A 38 -34.15 -8.09 -23.62
N ALA A 39 -33.66 -9.30 -23.90
CA ALA A 39 -34.00 -10.51 -23.15
C ALA A 39 -32.78 -11.47 -23.12
N ILE A 40 -32.05 -11.48 -22.01
CA ILE A 40 -31.48 -12.71 -21.43
C ILE A 40 -32.14 -12.84 -20.05
N ALA A 41 -32.60 -14.06 -19.76
CA ALA A 41 -33.54 -14.41 -18.70
C ALA A 41 -33.03 -14.26 -17.26
N THR A 42 -33.97 -14.09 -16.34
CA THR A 42 -33.89 -14.08 -14.87
C THR A 42 -34.15 -15.47 -14.27
N ALA A 43 -33.56 -15.77 -13.09
CA ALA A 43 -34.27 -16.12 -11.83
C ALA A 43 -33.40 -16.88 -10.80
N ALA A 44 -33.37 -16.41 -9.54
CA ALA A 44 -33.77 -17.15 -8.33
C ALA A 44 -33.52 -16.29 -7.06
N THR A 45 -34.40 -16.45 -6.05
CA THR A 45 -34.64 -15.53 -4.93
C THR A 45 -34.48 -16.25 -3.58
N GLN A 46 -34.28 -15.45 -2.51
CA GLN A 46 -34.54 -15.64 -1.06
C GLN A 46 -33.35 -15.91 -0.11
N PHE A 47 -33.28 -15.16 1.01
CA PHE A 47 -33.62 -15.65 2.37
C PHE A 47 -33.64 -14.51 3.44
N THR A 48 -34.35 -14.73 4.56
CA THR A 48 -34.65 -13.80 5.69
C THR A 48 -34.09 -14.39 7.02
N VAL A 49 -34.47 -13.93 8.23
CA VAL A 49 -33.70 -13.23 9.30
C VAL A 49 -33.72 -14.08 10.59
N GLU A 50 -32.86 -13.87 11.62
CA GLU A 50 -33.27 -13.93 13.07
C GLU A 50 -32.22 -13.47 14.12
N VAL A 51 -32.73 -13.13 15.32
CA VAL A 51 -32.05 -12.55 16.52
C VAL A 51 -32.02 -13.59 17.67
N PRO A 52 -30.92 -13.79 18.45
CA PRO A 52 -30.78 -14.98 19.30
C PRO A 52 -31.07 -14.77 20.79
N VAL A 53 -31.86 -15.68 21.37
CA VAL A 53 -31.63 -16.27 22.71
C VAL A 53 -30.48 -17.26 22.54
N ILE A 54 -29.47 -17.32 23.44
CA ILE A 54 -28.33 -18.25 23.31
C ILE A 54 -28.88 -19.67 23.08
N PRO A 55 -28.75 -20.22 21.85
CA PRO A 55 -29.27 -21.55 21.56
C PRO A 55 -28.47 -22.60 22.34
N ALA A 56 -29.10 -23.69 22.77
CA ALA A 56 -28.42 -24.77 23.49
C ALA A 56 -27.16 -25.29 22.75
N ALA A 57 -27.17 -25.24 21.41
CA ALA A 57 -26.03 -25.58 20.56
C ALA A 57 -24.82 -24.64 20.73
N VAL A 58 -25.03 -23.36 21.04
CA VAL A 58 -23.95 -22.39 21.29
C VAL A 58 -23.34 -22.61 22.67
N GLY A 59 -24.17 -22.88 23.68
CA GLY A 59 -23.70 -23.17 25.03
C GLY A 59 -22.78 -24.39 25.11
N ALA A 60 -22.95 -25.36 24.20
CA ALA A 60 -22.15 -26.58 24.10
C ALA A 60 -20.83 -26.43 23.32
N LEU A 61 -20.58 -25.30 22.65
CA LEU A 61 -19.29 -25.03 22.00
C LEU A 61 -18.18 -25.00 23.05
N VAL A 62 -17.00 -25.49 22.69
CA VAL A 62 -15.88 -25.65 23.62
C VAL A 62 -14.76 -24.67 23.26
N ALA A 63 -14.36 -23.84 24.23
CA ALA A 63 -13.19 -22.99 24.10
C ALA A 63 -11.90 -23.79 24.34
N GLN A 64 -10.79 -23.27 23.83
CA GLN A 64 -9.46 -23.86 24.00
C GLN A 64 -8.53 -22.86 24.69
N PRO A 65 -7.59 -23.34 25.53
CA PRO A 65 -6.52 -22.51 26.07
C PRO A 65 -5.61 -22.02 24.92
N MET A 66 -5.12 -20.79 25.01
CA MET A 66 -4.38 -20.06 23.95
C MET A 66 -2.90 -19.85 24.32
N PHE A 67 -2.27 -20.93 24.79
CA PHE A 67 -0.83 -20.96 25.08
C PHE A 67 -0.04 -21.82 24.10
N HIS A 68 1.24 -21.46 23.95
CA HIS A 68 2.27 -22.29 23.33
C HIS A 68 3.41 -22.53 24.30
N ALA A 69 4.10 -23.67 24.20
CA ALA A 69 5.32 -23.92 24.95
C ALA A 69 6.44 -24.33 24.02
N ALA A 70 7.65 -23.87 24.30
CA ALA A 70 8.83 -24.37 23.62
C ALA A 70 8.96 -25.89 23.86
N PRO A 71 9.41 -26.67 22.85
CA PRO A 71 9.43 -28.13 22.96
C PRO A 71 10.68 -28.62 23.71
N ALA A 72 10.91 -28.08 24.90
CA ALA A 72 11.98 -28.46 25.80
C ALA A 72 11.60 -28.10 27.25
N LEU A 73 11.87 -29.02 28.17
CA LEU A 73 11.94 -28.66 29.59
C LEU A 73 13.19 -27.79 29.78
N LEU A 74 13.01 -26.65 30.44
CA LEU A 74 14.11 -25.75 30.74
C LEU A 74 14.88 -26.22 31.96
N ASP A 75 16.16 -25.85 31.99
CA ASP A 75 16.90 -25.81 33.24
C ASP A 75 16.16 -24.90 34.24
N ALA A 76 16.25 -25.25 35.52
CA ALA A 76 15.70 -24.37 36.56
C ALA A 76 16.36 -22.98 36.45
N PRO A 77 15.60 -21.88 36.63
CA PRO A 77 16.16 -20.54 36.59
C PRO A 77 17.36 -20.44 37.54
N ASP A 78 18.29 -19.52 37.30
CA ASP A 78 19.35 -19.31 38.28
C ASP A 78 18.80 -18.64 39.57
N GLY A 79 19.65 -18.54 40.58
CA GLY A 79 19.26 -17.98 41.88
C GLY A 79 19.31 -16.45 41.95
N ARG A 80 19.60 -15.72 40.86
CA ARG A 80 19.92 -14.28 40.92
C ARG A 80 18.77 -13.45 41.46
N ASP A 81 17.55 -13.83 41.09
CA ASP A 81 16.36 -13.08 41.45
C ASP A 81 15.81 -13.44 42.84
N SER A 82 16.23 -14.58 43.41
CA SER A 82 15.65 -15.13 44.64
C SER A 82 15.83 -14.21 45.86
N ALA A 83 16.96 -13.50 45.96
CA ALA A 83 17.26 -12.54 47.02
C ALA A 83 17.17 -11.07 46.56
N ASN A 84 17.24 -10.82 45.26
CA ASN A 84 17.13 -9.50 44.65
C ASN A 84 16.24 -9.62 43.41
N SER A 85 14.97 -9.24 43.52
CA SER A 85 13.96 -9.38 42.46
C SER A 85 14.24 -8.61 41.17
N SER A 86 15.35 -7.86 41.10
CA SER A 86 15.85 -7.20 39.89
C SER A 86 17.24 -7.71 39.45
N GLY A 87 17.74 -8.79 40.04
CA GLY A 87 19.10 -9.31 39.84
C GLY A 87 19.42 -9.69 38.40
N SER A 88 18.43 -10.22 37.66
CA SER A 88 18.55 -10.60 36.26
C SER A 88 18.12 -9.51 35.28
N ALA A 89 17.58 -8.37 35.75
CA ALA A 89 16.98 -7.32 34.90
C ALA A 89 17.89 -6.86 33.75
N HIS A 90 19.20 -6.75 34.01
CA HIS A 90 20.20 -6.29 33.06
C HIS A 90 21.07 -7.40 32.43
N TRP A 91 20.61 -8.64 32.53
CA TRP A 91 21.28 -9.79 31.95
C TRP A 91 20.57 -10.27 30.68
N ARG A 92 21.31 -11.01 29.86
CA ARG A 92 20.74 -11.69 28.70
C ARG A 92 19.70 -12.72 29.14
N PRO A 93 18.65 -12.98 28.32
CA PRO A 93 17.70 -14.06 28.61
C PRO A 93 18.41 -15.41 28.68
N HIS A 94 17.77 -16.37 29.35
CA HIS A 94 18.26 -17.74 29.37
C HIS A 94 18.17 -18.32 27.96
N MET A 95 19.27 -18.84 27.45
CA MET A 95 19.35 -19.42 26.12
C MET A 95 19.50 -20.94 26.24
N GLN A 96 18.53 -21.68 25.72
CA GLN A 96 18.58 -23.15 25.75
C GLN A 96 18.36 -23.73 24.35
N ARG A 97 19.20 -24.68 23.96
CA ARG A 97 19.02 -25.42 22.72
C ARG A 97 17.81 -26.35 22.84
N VAL A 98 16.99 -26.36 21.81
CA VAL A 98 15.97 -27.38 21.60
C VAL A 98 16.65 -28.59 20.98
N PRO A 99 16.52 -29.81 21.56
CA PRO A 99 17.04 -31.02 20.95
C PRO A 99 16.46 -31.22 19.54
N GLY A 100 17.27 -31.64 18.57
CA GLY A 100 16.83 -31.83 17.17
C GLY A 100 15.60 -32.73 17.03
N ALA A 101 15.50 -33.79 17.85
CA ALA A 101 14.34 -34.69 17.87
C ALA A 101 13.03 -34.00 18.34
N MET A 102 13.12 -32.82 18.94
CA MET A 102 11.99 -32.06 19.48
C MET A 102 11.59 -30.87 18.59
N THR A 103 12.37 -30.53 17.55
CA THR A 103 12.12 -29.32 16.74
C THR A 103 10.84 -29.40 15.91
N ASP A 104 10.39 -30.62 15.59
CA ASP A 104 9.18 -30.85 14.79
C ASP A 104 7.91 -30.98 15.64
N ILE A 105 8.04 -30.95 16.98
CA ILE A 105 6.90 -31.02 17.89
C ILE A 105 6.16 -29.67 17.86
N SER A 106 4.85 -29.73 17.58
CA SER A 106 3.99 -28.57 17.67
C SER A 106 4.07 -27.92 19.06
N THR A 107 4.41 -26.64 19.10
CA THR A 107 4.44 -25.83 20.33
C THR A 107 3.06 -25.50 20.89
N ARG A 108 2.02 -25.59 20.05
CA ARG A 108 0.63 -25.26 20.42
C ARG A 108 0.11 -26.19 21.52
N ARG A 109 -0.32 -25.60 22.65
CA ARG A 109 -0.89 -26.32 23.81
C ARG A 109 -0.02 -27.52 24.23
N LEU A 110 1.30 -27.37 24.10
CA LEU A 110 2.27 -28.41 24.39
C LEU A 110 2.48 -28.49 25.90
N THR A 111 2.14 -29.61 26.52
CA THR A 111 2.18 -29.76 27.97
C THR A 111 3.53 -30.32 28.46
N ALA A 112 3.88 -30.04 29.71
CA ALA A 112 5.07 -30.59 30.36
C ALA A 112 5.13 -32.13 30.26
N GLN A 113 3.99 -32.81 30.42
CA GLN A 113 3.90 -34.28 30.31
C GLN A 113 4.20 -34.76 28.88
N LYS A 114 3.71 -34.06 27.86
CA LYS A 114 3.98 -34.42 26.45
C LYS A 114 5.45 -34.20 26.09
N ILE A 115 6.07 -33.14 26.61
CA ILE A 115 7.50 -32.88 26.43
C ILE A 115 8.32 -33.98 27.10
N ALA A 116 8.04 -34.31 28.36
CA ALA A 116 8.74 -35.37 29.08
C ALA A 116 8.61 -36.73 28.37
N ALA A 117 7.40 -37.08 27.89
CA ALA A 117 7.16 -38.30 27.14
C ALA A 117 7.95 -38.33 25.82
N ALA A 118 7.99 -37.21 25.08
CA ALA A 118 8.75 -37.10 23.84
C ALA A 118 10.27 -37.18 24.07
N GLN A 119 10.78 -36.57 25.14
CA GLN A 119 12.19 -36.68 25.54
C GLN A 119 12.56 -38.12 25.88
N GLN A 120 11.73 -38.83 26.63
CA GLN A 120 11.93 -40.25 26.94
C GLN A 120 11.88 -41.12 25.68
N ALA A 121 10.94 -40.88 24.76
CA ALA A 121 10.86 -41.60 23.49
C ALA A 121 12.12 -41.40 22.64
N ALA A 122 12.63 -40.16 22.55
CA ALA A 122 13.87 -39.86 21.83
C ALA A 122 15.10 -40.55 22.46
N GLN A 123 15.18 -40.60 23.79
CA GLN A 123 16.24 -41.30 24.51
C GLN A 123 16.19 -42.83 24.31
N ASN A 124 15.00 -43.41 24.13
CA ASN A 124 14.83 -44.86 23.90
C ASN A 124 15.17 -45.29 22.46
N ILE A 125 15.11 -44.38 21.48
CA ILE A 125 15.46 -44.68 20.07
C ILE A 125 16.98 -44.55 19.83
N ALA A 126 17.66 -43.68 20.56
CA ALA A 126 19.11 -43.44 20.38
C ALA A 126 19.99 -44.71 20.42
N PRO A 127 19.77 -45.70 21.32
CA PRO A 127 20.57 -46.93 21.36
C PRO A 127 20.29 -47.92 20.22
N LEU A 128 19.14 -47.83 19.54
CA LEU A 128 18.77 -48.73 18.43
C LEU A 128 19.42 -48.33 17.10
N LEU A 129 19.96 -47.11 17.03
CA LEU A 129 20.70 -46.58 15.88
C LEU A 129 22.22 -46.79 16.00
N ASP A 130 22.71 -47.17 17.20
CA ASP A 130 24.12 -47.48 17.46
C ASP A 130 24.54 -48.89 16.99
N GLY A 131 23.57 -49.69 16.52
CA GLY A 131 23.78 -51.01 15.91
C GLY A 131 24.20 -50.94 14.44
N GLY A 132 25.26 -50.19 14.13
CA GLY A 132 25.97 -50.25 12.85
C GLY A 132 25.32 -49.52 11.67
N ALA A 133 25.57 -48.22 11.56
CA ALA A 133 25.67 -47.56 10.25
C ALA A 133 26.44 -46.23 10.38
N ALA A 134 27.71 -46.26 9.98
CA ALA A 134 28.52 -45.07 9.73
C ALA A 134 28.09 -44.27 8.48
N ASP A 135 26.89 -44.50 7.93
CA ASP A 135 26.42 -43.94 6.65
C ASP A 135 25.00 -43.34 6.68
N ILE A 136 24.34 -43.23 7.84
CA ILE A 136 23.20 -42.32 7.96
C ILE A 136 23.74 -40.96 8.35
N ALA A 137 23.93 -40.09 7.35
CA ALA A 137 24.08 -38.67 7.58
C ALA A 137 22.95 -38.24 8.52
N ALA A 138 23.29 -37.91 9.76
CA ALA A 138 22.37 -37.24 10.67
C ALA A 138 21.80 -36.06 9.85
N PRO A 139 20.46 -35.92 9.74
CA PRO A 139 19.93 -34.74 9.08
C PRO A 139 20.58 -33.55 9.78
N MET A 140 21.08 -32.58 9.02
CA MET A 140 21.56 -31.30 9.57
C MET A 140 20.36 -30.59 10.20
N ALA A 141 19.89 -31.08 11.34
CA ALA A 141 18.79 -30.52 12.10
C ALA A 141 19.28 -29.18 12.62
N GLY A 142 18.80 -28.10 12.02
CA GLY A 142 19.07 -26.76 12.51
C GLY A 142 18.62 -26.69 13.96
N SER A 143 19.57 -26.59 14.90
CA SER A 143 19.19 -26.46 16.31
C SER A 143 18.50 -25.10 16.48
N SER A 144 17.24 -25.08 16.87
CA SER A 144 16.60 -23.86 17.35
C SER A 144 17.04 -23.57 18.79
N VAL A 145 17.19 -22.30 19.13
CA VAL A 145 17.52 -21.84 20.48
C VAL A 145 16.33 -21.04 20.99
N VAL A 146 15.89 -21.33 22.20
CA VAL A 146 14.82 -20.59 22.88
C VAL A 146 15.47 -19.57 23.80
N ALA A 147 15.00 -18.34 23.74
CA ALA A 147 15.33 -17.26 24.66
C ALA A 147 14.19 -17.13 25.68
N THR A 148 14.46 -17.41 26.96
CA THR A 148 13.44 -17.35 28.01
C THR A 148 13.70 -16.18 28.94
N TYR A 149 12.69 -15.33 29.15
CA TYR A 149 12.77 -14.16 30.02
C TYR A 149 12.22 -14.43 31.42
N SER A 150 12.89 -13.83 32.41
CA SER A 150 12.43 -13.75 33.80
C SER A 150 11.47 -12.57 34.03
N PRO A 151 10.73 -12.53 35.15
CA PRO A 151 9.95 -11.36 35.55
C PRO A 151 10.75 -10.05 35.62
N ALA A 152 11.99 -10.09 36.11
CA ALA A 152 12.84 -8.91 36.21
C ALA A 152 13.24 -8.36 34.83
N GLN A 153 13.52 -9.25 33.88
CA GLN A 153 13.86 -8.87 32.50
C GLN A 153 12.66 -8.28 31.76
N ILE A 154 11.47 -8.86 31.94
CA ILE A 154 10.23 -8.31 31.37
C ILE A 154 9.90 -6.96 32.00
N ARG A 155 10.06 -6.84 33.32
CA ARG A 155 9.86 -5.58 34.03
C ARG A 155 10.79 -4.48 33.52
N ALA A 156 12.05 -4.82 33.23
CA ALA A 156 13.01 -3.90 32.63
C ALA A 156 12.72 -3.60 31.15
N ALA A 157 12.35 -4.59 30.34
CA ALA A 157 12.13 -4.43 28.90
C ALA A 157 10.94 -3.50 28.59
N TYR A 158 9.88 -3.55 29.41
CA TYR A 158 8.63 -2.81 29.20
C TYR A 158 8.48 -1.57 30.10
N ASP A 159 9.51 -1.21 30.89
CA ASP A 159 9.47 -0.12 31.88
C ASP A 159 8.33 -0.26 32.92
N LEU A 160 8.11 -1.49 33.42
CA LEU A 160 7.20 -1.70 34.54
C LEU A 160 7.81 -1.10 35.84
N PRO A 161 6.99 -0.71 36.82
CA PRO A 161 7.48 -0.16 38.10
C PRO A 161 8.50 -1.07 38.78
N ALA A 162 9.56 -0.54 39.39
CA ALA A 162 10.55 -1.41 40.04
C ALA A 162 9.94 -2.19 41.23
N LEU A 163 10.40 -3.42 41.43
CA LEU A 163 10.09 -4.16 42.65
C LEU A 163 10.96 -3.61 43.79
N PRO A 164 10.39 -3.33 44.97
CA PRO A 164 11.17 -2.99 46.15
C PRO A 164 12.01 -4.20 46.58
N ALA A 165 13.11 -3.95 47.29
CA ALA A 165 13.84 -5.02 47.96
C ALA A 165 12.91 -5.74 48.96
N ALA A 166 13.06 -7.07 49.07
CA ALA A 166 12.25 -7.88 49.96
C ALA A 166 12.26 -7.33 51.40
N GLY A 167 11.09 -7.24 52.04
CA GLY A 167 10.95 -6.70 53.39
C GLY A 167 10.89 -5.17 53.49
N THR A 168 11.03 -4.43 52.39
CA THR A 168 10.89 -2.96 52.40
C THR A 168 9.42 -2.57 52.60
N ALA A 169 9.16 -1.69 53.57
CA ALA A 169 7.84 -1.09 53.75
C ALA A 169 7.50 -0.17 52.57
N LEU A 170 6.33 -0.38 51.95
CA LEU A 170 5.89 0.39 50.80
C LEU A 170 5.05 1.60 51.19
N THR A 171 5.30 2.73 50.54
CA THR A 171 4.35 3.84 50.55
C THR A 171 3.07 3.44 49.80
N PRO A 172 1.91 4.09 50.07
CA PRO A 172 0.68 3.82 49.32
C PRO A 172 0.85 3.96 47.81
N ALA A 173 1.64 4.94 47.35
CA ALA A 173 1.94 5.15 45.93
C ALA A 173 2.74 3.98 45.32
N GLN A 174 3.76 3.48 46.02
CA GLN A 174 4.53 2.31 45.58
C GLN A 174 3.66 1.05 45.61
N ALA A 175 2.81 0.88 46.62
CA ALA A 175 1.89 -0.25 46.68
C ALA A 175 0.88 -0.23 45.51
N ALA A 176 0.35 0.94 45.17
CA ALA A 176 -0.53 1.10 44.00
C ALA A 176 0.18 0.82 42.67
N GLN A 177 1.46 1.19 42.54
CA GLN A 177 2.29 0.82 41.39
C GLN A 177 2.49 -0.69 41.23
N LEU A 178 2.14 -1.48 42.24
CA LEU A 178 2.17 -2.94 42.24
C LEU A 178 0.76 -3.56 42.27
N GLY A 179 -0.29 -2.77 42.06
CA GLY A 179 -1.68 -3.25 41.96
C GLY A 179 -2.43 -3.41 43.29
N ALA A 180 -1.90 -2.87 44.40
CA ALA A 180 -2.55 -2.98 45.70
C ALA A 180 -3.98 -2.42 45.70
N GLY A 181 -4.87 -3.08 46.44
CA GLY A 181 -6.29 -2.70 46.55
C GLY A 181 -7.13 -3.02 45.32
N GLN A 182 -6.60 -3.76 44.34
CA GLN A 182 -7.33 -4.20 43.15
C GLN A 182 -7.48 -5.72 43.11
N THR A 183 -8.51 -6.18 42.40
CA THR A 183 -8.77 -7.62 42.16
C THR A 183 -8.60 -7.94 40.69
N ILE A 184 -7.82 -8.99 40.40
CA ILE A 184 -7.75 -9.65 39.11
C ILE A 184 -8.49 -10.97 39.23
N TYR A 185 -9.50 -11.16 38.39
CA TYR A 185 -10.20 -12.43 38.20
C TYR A 185 -9.57 -13.14 37.01
N ILE A 186 -9.12 -14.38 37.22
CA ILE A 186 -8.67 -15.25 36.13
C ILE A 186 -9.79 -16.26 35.91
N VAL A 187 -10.33 -16.31 34.69
CA VAL A 187 -11.38 -17.27 34.33
C VAL A 187 -10.77 -18.33 33.44
N ASP A 188 -10.78 -19.56 33.92
CA ASP A 188 -10.30 -20.73 33.18
C ASP A 188 -11.26 -21.91 33.35
N ALA A 189 -11.12 -22.92 32.50
CA ALA A 189 -11.86 -24.17 32.66
C ALA A 189 -10.99 -25.25 33.29
N MET A 190 -11.64 -26.29 33.83
CA MET A 190 -10.98 -27.44 34.46
C MET A 190 -10.17 -27.03 35.70
N HIS A 191 -9.55 -28.01 36.35
CA HIS A 191 -8.90 -27.82 37.64
C HIS A 191 -7.38 -27.82 37.54
N ASN A 192 -6.73 -26.85 38.20
CA ASN A 192 -5.32 -26.94 38.58
C ASN A 192 -5.18 -27.11 40.11
N PRO A 193 -5.00 -28.35 40.62
CA PRO A 193 -4.82 -28.59 42.04
C PRO A 193 -3.52 -28.00 42.62
N ASN A 194 -2.56 -27.64 41.75
CA ASN A 194 -1.23 -27.18 42.15
C ASN A 194 -1.06 -25.66 42.07
N ALA A 195 -2.06 -24.89 41.64
CA ALA A 195 -1.91 -23.46 41.31
C ALA A 195 -1.26 -22.63 42.44
N ALA A 196 -1.63 -22.87 43.71
CA ALA A 196 -1.04 -22.18 44.85
C ALA A 196 0.43 -22.57 45.08
N ALA A 197 0.79 -23.84 44.90
CA ALA A 197 2.15 -24.34 45.08
C ALA A 197 3.06 -23.87 43.94
N GLU A 198 2.58 -23.90 42.70
CA GLU A 198 3.28 -23.38 41.53
C GLU A 198 3.56 -21.88 41.66
N LEU A 199 2.56 -21.09 42.08
CA LEU A 199 2.73 -19.67 42.35
C LEU A 199 3.76 -19.42 43.47
N ALA A 200 3.73 -20.20 44.54
CA ALA A 200 4.71 -20.07 45.63
C ALA A 200 6.15 -20.36 45.16
N ILE A 201 6.35 -21.42 44.38
CA ILE A 201 7.65 -21.78 43.79
C ILE A 201 8.13 -20.67 42.84
N PHE A 202 7.24 -20.17 41.98
CA PHE A 202 7.55 -19.08 41.06
C PHE A 202 7.97 -17.82 41.80
N ASN A 203 7.21 -17.44 42.84
CA ASN A 203 7.49 -16.25 43.65
C ASN A 203 8.82 -16.36 44.37
N GLN A 204 9.09 -17.51 45.00
CA GLN A 204 10.35 -17.76 45.67
C GLN A 204 11.52 -17.66 44.69
N LYS A 205 11.36 -18.20 43.49
CA LYS A 205 12.44 -18.25 42.50
C LYS A 205 12.81 -16.87 41.97
N PHE A 206 11.81 -16.02 41.75
CA PHE A 206 11.99 -14.68 41.17
C PHE A 206 11.92 -13.53 42.17
N GLY A 207 11.93 -13.83 43.48
CA GLY A 207 11.91 -12.81 44.54
C GLY A 207 10.64 -11.95 44.54
N LEU A 208 9.52 -12.47 44.03
CA LEU A 208 8.24 -11.74 44.02
C LEU A 208 7.59 -11.79 45.42
N PRO A 209 6.80 -10.77 45.80
CA PRO A 209 5.98 -10.82 47.01
C PRO A 209 5.16 -12.11 47.09
N ALA A 210 5.16 -12.76 48.25
CA ALA A 210 4.35 -13.95 48.47
C ALA A 210 2.86 -13.59 48.53
N CYS A 211 2.01 -14.43 47.94
CA CYS A 211 0.56 -14.33 48.07
C CYS A 211 0.08 -15.18 49.25
N THR A 212 -0.73 -14.57 50.10
CA THR A 212 -1.44 -15.32 51.15
C THR A 212 -2.59 -16.06 50.50
N THR A 213 -2.59 -17.40 50.59
CA THR A 213 -3.73 -18.19 50.10
C THR A 213 -4.92 -18.01 51.04
N LYS A 214 -6.07 -17.61 50.49
CA LYS A 214 -7.29 -17.33 51.24
C LYS A 214 -8.47 -18.05 50.61
N ALA A 215 -9.17 -18.88 51.39
CA ALA A 215 -10.38 -19.53 50.93
C ALA A 215 -11.55 -18.53 50.84
N ILE A 216 -12.34 -18.63 49.77
CA ILE A 216 -13.64 -17.97 49.65
C ILE A 216 -14.71 -19.05 49.79
N ALA A 217 -15.53 -18.97 50.82
CA ALA A 217 -16.58 -19.94 51.06
C ALA A 217 -17.66 -19.86 49.96
N THR A 218 -18.29 -20.99 49.62
CA THR A 218 -19.34 -21.05 48.58
C THR A 218 -20.59 -20.24 48.90
N ASN A 219 -20.77 -19.88 50.17
CA ASN A 219 -21.84 -19.03 50.69
C ASN A 219 -21.35 -17.61 51.08
N ALA A 220 -20.16 -17.20 50.62
CA ALA A 220 -19.65 -15.87 50.90
C ALA A 220 -20.60 -14.77 50.38
N THR A 221 -20.76 -13.70 51.16
CA THR A 221 -21.52 -12.52 50.73
C THR A 221 -20.82 -11.85 49.55
N LEU A 222 -21.56 -11.58 48.48
CA LEU A 222 -21.09 -10.88 47.29
C LEU A 222 -21.73 -9.48 47.20
N PRO A 223 -21.00 -8.43 46.78
CA PRO A 223 -19.61 -8.45 46.30
C PRO A 223 -18.60 -8.74 47.43
N LEU A 224 -17.41 -9.21 47.04
CA LEU A 224 -16.31 -9.48 47.94
C LEU A 224 -15.90 -8.20 48.70
N PRO A 225 -15.36 -8.34 49.94
CA PRO A 225 -14.80 -7.19 50.64
C PRO A 225 -13.66 -6.56 49.82
N PRO A 226 -13.31 -5.28 50.05
CA PRO A 226 -12.21 -4.62 49.36
C PRO A 226 -10.93 -5.47 49.37
N ALA A 227 -10.18 -5.39 48.27
CA ALA A 227 -8.88 -6.04 48.16
C ALA A 227 -7.86 -5.42 49.14
N PRO A 228 -6.91 -6.22 49.65
CA PRO A 228 -5.88 -5.74 50.58
C PRO A 228 -5.01 -4.64 49.95
N ALA A 229 -4.61 -3.65 50.76
CA ALA A 229 -3.80 -2.52 50.32
C ALA A 229 -2.28 -2.71 50.51
N SER A 230 -1.84 -3.81 51.12
CA SER A 230 -0.43 -4.01 51.52
C SER A 230 0.12 -5.42 51.29
N GLY A 231 -0.59 -6.29 50.57
CA GLY A 231 -0.15 -7.66 50.31
C GLY A 231 -1.02 -8.37 49.27
N CYS A 232 -0.47 -9.38 48.61
CA CYS A 232 -1.22 -10.23 47.69
C CYS A 232 -2.09 -11.25 48.45
N GLU A 233 -3.33 -11.44 47.99
CA GLU A 233 -4.21 -12.55 48.37
C GLU A 233 -4.47 -13.42 47.12
N PHE A 234 -4.34 -14.74 47.25
CA PHE A 234 -4.69 -15.69 46.19
C PHE A 234 -5.83 -16.60 46.63
N SER A 235 -6.86 -16.75 45.79
CA SER A 235 -8.03 -17.58 46.07
C SER A 235 -8.38 -18.42 44.84
N VAL A 236 -8.77 -19.67 45.06
CA VAL A 236 -9.34 -20.55 44.03
C VAL A 236 -10.82 -20.75 44.33
N VAL A 237 -11.66 -20.58 43.31
CA VAL A 237 -13.11 -20.71 43.38
C VAL A 237 -13.60 -21.58 42.24
N TYR A 238 -14.51 -22.50 42.53
CA TYR A 238 -15.16 -23.34 41.52
C TYR A 238 -16.54 -22.79 41.19
N ASN A 239 -16.79 -22.59 39.91
CA ASN A 239 -18.05 -22.04 39.40
C ASN A 239 -19.02 -23.16 38.96
N THR A 240 -20.31 -22.86 38.91
CA THR A 240 -21.32 -23.66 38.19
C THR A 240 -21.80 -22.90 36.95
N PRO A 241 -22.35 -23.56 35.92
CA PRO A 241 -22.84 -22.84 34.74
C PRO A 241 -23.94 -21.81 35.07
N SER A 242 -24.60 -21.95 36.23
CA SER A 242 -25.57 -20.99 36.77
C SER A 242 -24.95 -19.79 37.50
N SER A 243 -23.64 -19.56 37.35
CA SER A 243 -22.89 -18.44 37.96
C SER A 243 -22.89 -18.46 39.50
N THR A 244 -22.92 -19.65 40.11
CA THR A 244 -22.81 -19.85 41.56
C THR A 244 -21.53 -20.57 41.93
N MET A 245 -21.10 -20.43 43.19
CA MET A 245 -19.92 -21.16 43.70
C MET A 245 -20.28 -22.58 44.12
N THR A 246 -19.37 -23.52 43.92
CA THR A 246 -19.47 -24.91 44.40
C THR A 246 -18.20 -25.33 45.14
N ALA A 247 -18.32 -26.32 46.04
CA ALA A 247 -17.18 -26.93 46.71
C ALA A 247 -16.58 -28.09 45.90
N THR A 248 -17.24 -28.49 44.81
CA THR A 248 -16.78 -29.58 43.94
C THR A 248 -15.77 -29.04 42.95
N ALA A 249 -14.52 -29.46 43.06
CA ALA A 249 -13.48 -29.12 42.11
C ALA A 249 -13.79 -29.72 40.71
N PRO A 250 -13.50 -28.99 39.61
CA PRO A 250 -13.58 -29.53 38.26
C PRO A 250 -12.61 -30.72 38.03
N ALA A 251 -12.75 -31.39 36.90
CA ALA A 251 -11.80 -32.43 36.50
C ALA A 251 -10.42 -31.82 36.16
N TYR A 252 -9.34 -32.52 36.48
CA TYR A 252 -7.99 -32.13 36.07
C TYR A 252 -7.81 -32.29 34.55
N ASN A 253 -7.18 -31.31 33.91
CA ASN A 253 -6.71 -31.40 32.54
C ASN A 253 -5.34 -30.73 32.45
N SER A 254 -4.32 -31.44 31.96
CA SER A 254 -2.94 -30.91 31.93
C SER A 254 -2.75 -29.69 31.04
N GLY A 255 -3.57 -29.50 30.01
CA GLY A 255 -3.51 -28.31 29.16
C GLY A 255 -4.05 -27.09 29.90
N TRP A 256 -5.24 -27.21 30.47
CA TRP A 256 -5.83 -26.14 31.28
C TRP A 256 -5.05 -25.86 32.57
N ALA A 257 -4.48 -26.87 33.22
CA ALA A 257 -3.66 -26.64 34.41
C ALA A 257 -2.41 -25.80 34.09
N MET A 258 -1.82 -26.01 32.92
CA MET A 258 -0.68 -25.22 32.46
C MET A 258 -1.06 -23.79 32.04
N GLU A 259 -2.25 -23.61 31.45
CA GLU A 259 -2.86 -22.30 31.20
C GLU A 259 -3.08 -21.53 32.50
N ILE A 260 -3.73 -22.15 33.49
CA ILE A 260 -3.95 -21.57 34.82
C ILE A 260 -2.63 -21.17 35.48
N ALA A 261 -1.61 -22.03 35.39
CA ALA A 261 -0.29 -21.76 35.96
C ALA A 261 0.35 -20.51 35.32
N LEU A 262 0.30 -20.41 33.99
CA LEU A 262 0.76 -19.26 33.21
C LEU A 262 0.04 -17.98 33.64
N ASP A 263 -1.29 -18.01 33.63
CA ASP A 263 -2.15 -16.87 33.90
C ASP A 263 -1.94 -16.31 35.31
N VAL A 264 -1.99 -17.18 36.32
CA VAL A 264 -1.82 -16.80 37.72
C VAL A 264 -0.43 -16.22 37.96
N GLN A 265 0.62 -16.86 37.45
CA GLN A 265 1.99 -16.43 37.68
C GLN A 265 2.29 -15.08 37.01
N TRP A 266 1.82 -14.85 35.78
CA TRP A 266 2.14 -13.62 35.05
C TRP A 266 1.21 -12.44 35.34
N ALA A 267 -0.03 -12.70 35.78
CA ALA A 267 -0.85 -11.67 36.42
C ALA A 267 -0.16 -11.15 37.69
N HIS A 268 0.30 -12.07 38.55
CA HIS A 268 1.01 -11.73 39.78
C HIS A 268 2.36 -11.06 39.52
N ALA A 269 3.16 -11.59 38.58
CA ALA A 269 4.45 -11.01 38.21
C ALA A 269 4.31 -9.56 37.75
N THR A 270 3.18 -9.20 37.12
CA THR A 270 2.91 -7.85 36.63
C THR A 270 2.38 -6.94 37.74
N ALA A 271 1.39 -7.40 38.51
CA ALA A 271 0.76 -6.68 39.61
C ALA A 271 0.88 -7.44 40.96
N PRO A 272 2.06 -7.43 41.59
CA PRO A 272 2.38 -8.36 42.69
C PRO A 272 1.66 -8.13 44.02
N LEU A 273 0.87 -7.07 44.15
CA LEU A 273 0.05 -6.79 45.34
C LEU A 273 -1.45 -6.83 45.04
N ALA A 274 -1.86 -7.17 43.81
CA ALA A 274 -3.27 -7.38 43.51
C ALA A 274 -3.79 -8.64 44.21
N ARG A 275 -5.07 -8.65 44.58
CA ARG A 275 -5.78 -9.90 44.89
C ARG A 275 -6.00 -10.65 43.58
N ILE A 276 -5.66 -11.94 43.55
CA ILE A 276 -5.95 -12.83 42.42
C ILE A 276 -7.02 -13.82 42.86
N VAL A 277 -8.12 -13.86 42.12
CA VAL A 277 -9.18 -14.87 42.27
C VAL A 277 -9.22 -15.71 41.00
N LEU A 278 -8.73 -16.94 41.09
CA LEU A 278 -8.88 -17.94 40.04
C LEU A 278 -10.29 -18.53 40.12
N ILE A 279 -11.07 -18.38 39.06
CA ILE A 279 -12.41 -18.93 38.92
C ILE A 279 -12.35 -20.05 37.89
N GLU A 280 -12.42 -21.29 38.36
CA GLU A 280 -12.39 -22.48 37.53
C GLU A 280 -13.81 -22.93 37.15
N ALA A 281 -14.07 -23.01 35.85
CA ALA A 281 -15.30 -23.52 35.28
C ALA A 281 -15.26 -25.06 35.22
N PRO A 282 -16.42 -25.74 35.38
CA PRO A 282 -16.47 -27.20 35.47
C PRO A 282 -16.02 -27.90 34.18
N ASP A 283 -16.18 -27.23 33.05
CA ASP A 283 -15.72 -27.66 31.73
C ASP A 283 -15.42 -26.44 30.85
N ALA A 284 -14.86 -26.70 29.68
CA ALA A 284 -14.47 -25.69 28.71
C ALA A 284 -15.61 -25.21 27.80
N SER A 285 -16.87 -25.55 28.12
CA SER A 285 -18.01 -25.08 27.33
C SER A 285 -18.21 -23.57 27.51
N ILE A 286 -18.74 -22.91 26.47
CA ILE A 286 -19.06 -21.49 26.52
C ILE A 286 -20.03 -21.19 27.67
N ASN A 287 -20.99 -22.08 27.94
CA ASN A 287 -21.94 -21.90 29.05
C ASN A 287 -21.23 -21.84 30.41
N SER A 288 -20.31 -22.77 30.66
CA SER A 288 -19.54 -22.86 31.90
C SER A 288 -18.62 -21.66 32.10
N LEU A 289 -17.92 -21.23 31.04
CA LEU A 289 -17.03 -20.06 31.06
C LEU A 289 -17.81 -18.74 31.22
N LEU A 290 -18.97 -18.59 30.57
CA LEU A 290 -19.86 -17.45 30.78
C LEU A 290 -20.40 -17.39 32.21
N GLY A 291 -20.71 -18.56 32.80
CA GLY A 291 -21.07 -18.66 34.21
C GLY A 291 -19.97 -18.08 35.11
N ALA A 292 -18.70 -18.38 34.81
CA ALA A 292 -17.55 -17.90 35.57
C ALA A 292 -17.33 -16.39 35.41
N VAL A 293 -17.48 -15.85 34.19
CA VAL A 293 -17.44 -14.39 33.94
C VAL A 293 -18.55 -13.67 34.70
N ARG A 294 -19.78 -14.22 34.70
CA ARG A 294 -20.90 -13.65 35.46
C ARG A 294 -20.68 -13.73 36.97
N LEU A 295 -20.08 -14.82 37.46
CA LEU A 295 -19.67 -14.93 38.85
C LEU A 295 -18.65 -13.86 39.23
N ALA A 296 -17.65 -13.58 38.37
CA ALA A 296 -16.71 -12.48 38.58
C ALA A 296 -17.44 -11.12 38.71
N ASN A 297 -18.45 -10.88 37.88
CA ASN A 297 -19.28 -9.66 37.96
C ASN A 297 -20.03 -9.55 39.29
N LEU A 298 -20.52 -10.68 39.83
CA LEU A 298 -21.16 -10.73 41.14
C LEU A 298 -20.15 -10.50 42.27
N MET A 299 -18.91 -10.98 42.14
CA MET A 299 -17.84 -10.78 43.10
C MET A 299 -17.41 -9.31 43.23
N GLY A 300 -17.69 -8.48 42.23
CA GLY A 300 -17.53 -7.03 42.30
C GLY A 300 -16.37 -6.50 41.45
N PRO A 301 -16.09 -5.17 41.52
CA PRO A 301 -15.17 -4.49 40.63
C PRO A 301 -13.80 -5.16 40.50
N GLY A 302 -13.26 -5.20 39.30
CA GLY A 302 -11.97 -5.81 39.03
C GLY A 302 -11.65 -5.97 37.55
N VAL A 303 -10.61 -6.73 37.28
CA VAL A 303 -10.09 -6.99 35.94
C VAL A 303 -10.21 -8.47 35.63
N VAL A 304 -10.93 -8.86 34.58
CA VAL A 304 -11.15 -10.24 34.19
C VAL A 304 -10.19 -10.60 33.05
N SER A 305 -9.28 -11.53 33.30
CA SER A 305 -8.38 -12.13 32.32
C SER A 305 -8.99 -13.43 31.78
N MET A 306 -9.04 -13.58 30.46
CA MET A 306 -9.57 -14.76 29.76
C MET A 306 -8.58 -15.24 28.70
N SER A 307 -7.77 -16.23 29.04
CA SER A 307 -6.72 -16.79 28.18
C SER A 307 -7.22 -17.99 27.36
N PHE A 308 -8.43 -17.89 26.84
CA PHE A 308 -9.09 -18.93 26.06
C PHE A 308 -9.82 -18.37 24.85
N GLY A 309 -10.16 -19.23 23.91
CA GLY A 309 -11.10 -18.84 22.87
C GLY A 309 -11.78 -19.96 22.12
N ALA A 310 -12.93 -19.60 21.53
CA ALA A 310 -13.70 -20.42 20.61
C ALA A 310 -13.82 -19.68 19.27
N VAL A 311 -13.98 -20.45 18.18
CA VAL A 311 -14.21 -19.88 16.84
C VAL A 311 -15.44 -18.97 16.91
N GLU A 312 -15.32 -17.75 16.39
CA GLU A 312 -16.46 -16.83 16.36
C GLU A 312 -17.60 -17.34 15.47
N GLY A 313 -18.81 -16.88 15.74
CA GLY A 313 -19.99 -17.20 14.96
C GLY A 313 -21.04 -16.11 15.06
N ASN A 314 -22.13 -16.23 14.31
CA ASN A 314 -23.26 -15.30 14.39
C ASN A 314 -23.90 -15.22 15.80
N TRP A 315 -23.53 -16.14 16.68
CA TRP A 315 -23.97 -16.21 18.07
C TRP A 315 -23.20 -15.28 19.02
N THR A 316 -22.04 -14.73 18.64
CA THR A 316 -21.18 -13.96 19.57
C THR A 316 -21.90 -12.78 20.21
N ALA A 317 -22.73 -12.06 19.46
CA ALA A 317 -23.54 -10.96 19.99
C ALA A 317 -24.53 -11.40 21.09
N SER A 318 -24.98 -12.65 21.10
CA SER A 318 -25.94 -13.17 22.10
C SER A 318 -25.34 -13.33 23.50
N VAL A 319 -24.01 -13.31 23.61
CA VAL A 319 -23.29 -13.53 24.88
C VAL A 319 -22.57 -12.28 25.39
N ASP A 320 -22.57 -11.18 24.63
CA ASP A 320 -21.86 -9.95 24.96
C ASP A 320 -22.36 -9.26 26.24
N SER A 321 -23.60 -9.55 26.67
CA SER A 321 -24.17 -9.05 27.91
C SER A 321 -23.44 -9.55 29.17
N ALA A 322 -22.59 -10.58 29.06
CA ALA A 322 -21.72 -11.00 30.16
C ALA A 322 -20.59 -9.99 30.43
N PHE A 323 -20.24 -9.13 29.47
CA PHE A 323 -19.11 -8.20 29.56
C PHE A 323 -19.55 -6.77 29.93
N THR A 324 -20.59 -6.63 30.75
CA THR A 324 -21.18 -5.32 31.11
C THR A 324 -21.17 -5.03 32.62
N GLY A 325 -20.46 -5.84 33.41
CA GLY A 325 -20.28 -5.62 34.84
C GLY A 325 -19.77 -4.21 35.19
N LYS A 326 -20.29 -3.64 36.27
CA LYS A 326 -19.96 -2.27 36.69
C LYS A 326 -18.52 -2.20 37.18
N ASN A 327 -17.75 -1.23 36.68
CA ASN A 327 -16.32 -1.06 37.01
C ASN A 327 -15.48 -2.31 36.72
N MET A 328 -15.89 -3.10 35.73
CA MET A 328 -15.16 -4.28 35.25
C MET A 328 -14.39 -3.95 33.98
N THR A 329 -13.19 -4.50 33.87
CA THR A 329 -12.44 -4.55 32.62
C THR A 329 -12.32 -6.01 32.19
N TYR A 330 -12.59 -6.33 30.92
CA TYR A 330 -12.43 -7.69 30.38
C TYR A 330 -11.31 -7.68 29.36
N LEU A 331 -10.41 -8.65 29.46
CA LEU A 331 -9.33 -8.87 28.53
C LEU A 331 -9.38 -10.30 28.02
N ALA A 332 -9.07 -10.49 26.75
CA ALA A 332 -9.01 -11.83 26.18
C ALA A 332 -7.85 -11.98 25.20
N ALA A 333 -7.26 -13.18 25.24
CA ALA A 333 -6.30 -13.64 24.26
C ALA A 333 -6.94 -13.64 22.87
N THR A 334 -6.24 -13.08 21.87
CA THR A 334 -6.76 -13.03 20.49
C THR A 334 -6.69 -14.35 19.77
N GLY A 335 -5.96 -15.31 20.35
CA GLY A 335 -5.76 -16.65 19.83
C GLY A 335 -4.33 -16.85 19.32
N ASP A 336 -4.03 -18.10 18.98
CA ASP A 336 -2.66 -18.49 18.58
C ASP A 336 -2.65 -19.15 17.19
N SER A 337 -3.64 -18.83 16.35
CA SER A 337 -3.89 -19.49 15.06
C SER A 337 -3.72 -18.54 13.87
N GLY A 338 -2.76 -17.64 13.95
CA GLY A 338 -2.48 -16.67 12.89
C GLY A 338 -3.67 -15.74 12.65
N SER A 339 -4.05 -15.53 11.40
CA SER A 339 -5.07 -14.52 11.03
C SER A 339 -6.52 -14.81 11.46
N SER A 340 -6.76 -15.86 12.23
CA SER A 340 -8.08 -16.19 12.76
C SER A 340 -8.43 -15.28 13.94
N VAL A 341 -9.72 -15.07 14.18
CA VAL A 341 -10.24 -14.35 15.35
C VAL A 341 -11.15 -15.26 16.17
N SER A 342 -11.22 -15.04 17.48
CA SER A 342 -11.98 -15.88 18.41
C SER A 342 -12.80 -15.09 19.42
N TRP A 343 -13.92 -15.66 19.85
CA TRP A 343 -14.59 -15.23 21.08
C TRP A 343 -13.76 -15.69 22.30
N PRO A 344 -13.58 -14.88 23.36
CA PRO A 344 -14.26 -13.61 23.63
C PRO A 344 -13.59 -12.36 23.04
N SER A 345 -12.39 -12.45 22.47
CA SER A 345 -11.64 -11.29 21.97
C SER A 345 -12.38 -10.47 20.89
N VAL A 346 -13.25 -11.10 20.09
CA VAL A 346 -14.05 -10.40 19.07
C VAL A 346 -15.17 -9.54 19.64
N SER A 347 -15.50 -9.67 20.93
CA SER A 347 -16.50 -8.83 21.59
C SER A 347 -16.05 -7.37 21.63
N PRO A 348 -16.94 -6.39 21.37
CA PRO A 348 -16.60 -4.97 21.47
C PRO A 348 -16.42 -4.50 22.93
N ASN A 349 -16.80 -5.32 23.91
CA ASN A 349 -16.67 -5.01 25.34
C ASN A 349 -15.42 -5.66 25.97
N VAL A 350 -14.59 -6.31 25.15
CA VAL A 350 -13.40 -7.04 25.60
C VAL A 350 -12.17 -6.43 24.94
N LEU A 351 -11.15 -6.14 25.75
CA LEU A 351 -9.85 -5.69 25.25
C LEU A 351 -9.10 -6.91 24.70
N ALA A 352 -8.94 -6.96 23.39
CA ALA A 352 -8.25 -8.03 22.68
C ALA A 352 -6.73 -7.85 22.78
N VAL A 353 -6.04 -8.84 23.37
CA VAL A 353 -4.59 -8.79 23.62
C VAL A 353 -3.86 -9.77 22.70
N GLY A 354 -3.20 -9.21 21.68
CA GLY A 354 -2.36 -9.91 20.72
C GLY A 354 -0.93 -10.13 21.21
N GLY A 355 -0.09 -10.63 20.30
CA GLY A 355 1.19 -11.24 20.64
C GLY A 355 2.35 -10.77 19.76
N THR A 356 3.51 -10.56 20.39
CA THR A 356 4.77 -10.21 19.73
C THR A 356 5.88 -11.22 20.03
N THR A 357 6.92 -11.21 19.20
CA THR A 357 8.21 -11.85 19.45
C THR A 357 9.15 -10.81 20.02
N LEU A 358 9.64 -11.01 21.24
CA LEU A 358 10.49 -10.07 21.97
C LEU A 358 11.99 -10.35 21.79
N SER A 359 12.73 -9.33 21.39
CA SER A 359 14.20 -9.30 21.47
C SER A 359 14.66 -8.24 22.46
N TYR A 360 15.17 -8.68 23.62
CA TYR A 360 15.76 -7.83 24.63
C TYR A 360 17.04 -8.47 25.19
N SER A 361 18.12 -7.68 25.28
CA SER A 361 19.44 -8.19 25.66
C SER A 361 19.76 -8.07 27.17
N GLY A 362 18.83 -7.47 27.95
CA GLY A 362 19.09 -6.96 29.31
C GLY A 362 19.52 -5.49 29.32
N THR A 363 20.01 -4.96 28.19
CA THR A 363 20.44 -3.57 28.07
C THR A 363 19.93 -2.95 26.77
N GLY A 364 19.82 -1.61 26.76
CA GLY A 364 19.32 -0.86 25.61
C GLY A 364 17.81 -0.98 25.42
N THR A 365 17.34 -0.60 24.23
CA THR A 365 15.92 -0.65 23.87
C THR A 365 15.52 -2.06 23.45
N ARG A 366 14.36 -2.55 23.88
CA ARG A 366 13.76 -3.77 23.31
C ARG A 366 13.37 -3.57 21.85
N SER A 367 13.32 -4.66 21.09
CA SER A 367 12.75 -4.71 19.74
C SER A 367 11.72 -5.82 19.67
N GLU A 368 10.63 -5.58 18.94
CA GLU A 368 9.54 -6.53 18.78
C GLU A 368 9.06 -6.59 17.34
N ALA A 369 8.59 -7.77 16.94
CA ALA A 369 7.85 -8.00 15.72
C ALA A 369 6.54 -8.72 16.06
N ALA A 370 5.54 -8.63 15.19
CA ALA A 370 4.32 -9.41 15.35
C ALA A 370 4.67 -10.91 15.37
N TRP A 371 4.22 -11.62 16.39
CA TRP A 371 4.46 -13.05 16.50
C TRP A 371 3.68 -13.78 15.41
N SER A 372 4.33 -14.68 14.69
CA SER A 372 3.69 -15.40 13.57
C SER A 372 2.49 -16.26 13.97
N GLY A 373 2.43 -16.68 15.24
CA GLY A 373 1.27 -17.39 15.79
C GLY A 373 0.12 -16.48 16.24
N THR A 374 0.33 -15.16 16.37
CA THR A 374 -0.69 -14.30 17.02
C THR A 374 -2.01 -14.27 16.26
N GLY A 375 -3.09 -14.46 17.01
CA GLY A 375 -4.47 -14.23 16.61
C GLY A 375 -4.69 -12.78 16.26
N GLY A 376 -5.32 -12.51 15.12
CA GLY A 376 -5.51 -11.15 14.68
C GLY A 376 -6.06 -11.04 13.27
N GLY A 377 -7.19 -10.38 13.11
CA GLY A 377 -7.92 -10.27 11.87
C GLY A 377 -9.19 -9.44 12.01
N ILE A 378 -10.11 -9.64 11.07
CA ILE A 378 -11.38 -8.91 10.99
C ILE A 378 -12.51 -9.87 11.31
N SER A 379 -13.36 -9.52 12.28
CA SER A 379 -14.54 -10.32 12.60
C SER A 379 -15.52 -10.38 11.43
N ALA A 380 -16.05 -11.58 11.16
CA ALA A 380 -17.12 -11.79 10.19
C ALA A 380 -18.50 -11.38 10.74
N TYR A 381 -18.66 -11.32 12.07
CA TYR A 381 -19.96 -11.22 12.73
C TYR A 381 -20.12 -9.94 13.55
N THR A 382 -19.09 -9.49 14.25
CA THR A 382 -19.16 -8.31 15.13
C THR A 382 -19.06 -7.02 14.33
N ALA A 383 -20.05 -6.13 14.51
CA ALA A 383 -20.05 -4.80 13.91
C ALA A 383 -18.84 -3.97 14.36
N LEU A 384 -18.44 -2.99 13.55
CA LEU A 384 -17.37 -2.06 13.94
C LEU A 384 -17.77 -1.29 15.21
N PRO A 385 -17.05 -1.41 16.33
CA PRO A 385 -17.33 -0.61 17.50
C PRO A 385 -16.95 0.85 17.27
N SER A 386 -17.68 1.78 17.90
CA SER A 386 -17.47 3.23 17.69
C SER A 386 -16.05 3.69 18.02
N TYR A 387 -15.38 3.07 18.98
CA TYR A 387 -13.99 3.41 19.32
C TYR A 387 -12.98 3.05 18.21
N GLN A 388 -13.30 2.09 17.32
CA GLN A 388 -12.48 1.76 16.13
C GLN A 388 -12.91 2.53 14.87
N SER A 389 -13.86 3.46 14.98
CA SER A 389 -14.23 4.36 13.87
C SER A 389 -13.37 5.62 13.80
N ALA A 390 -12.40 5.77 14.71
CA ALA A 390 -11.57 6.96 14.83
C ALA A 390 -10.62 7.12 13.62
N SER A 391 -10.98 8.01 12.69
CA SER A 391 -10.21 8.29 11.46
C SER A 391 -8.81 8.89 11.69
N ASN A 392 -8.55 9.40 12.90
CA ASN A 392 -7.32 10.14 13.22
C ASN A 392 -6.22 9.25 13.80
N VAL A 393 -6.49 7.96 14.00
CA VAL A 393 -5.44 7.00 14.36
C VAL A 393 -4.92 6.36 13.07
N PRO A 394 -3.61 6.44 12.78
CA PRO A 394 -3.02 5.79 11.61
C PRO A 394 -3.40 4.30 11.56
N GLY A 395 -3.78 3.79 10.38
CA GLY A 395 -4.15 2.38 10.20
C GLY A 395 -5.63 2.02 10.42
N MET A 396 -6.46 2.92 10.96
CA MET A 396 -7.90 2.65 11.21
C MET A 396 -8.88 3.26 10.20
N THR A 397 -8.40 3.79 9.08
CA THR A 397 -9.29 4.38 8.06
C THR A 397 -10.02 3.28 7.27
N GLY A 398 -11.36 3.34 7.22
CA GLY A 398 -12.17 2.48 6.35
C GLY A 398 -12.45 1.08 6.89
N LEU A 399 -12.27 0.84 8.20
CA LEU A 399 -12.67 -0.41 8.83
C LEU A 399 -14.20 -0.61 8.73
N LEU A 400 -14.65 -1.85 8.53
CA LEU A 400 -16.08 -2.19 8.34
C LEU A 400 -16.65 -3.10 9.44
N ARG A 401 -15.78 -3.75 10.22
CA ARG A 401 -16.11 -4.74 11.26
C ARG A 401 -15.08 -4.65 12.39
N ARG A 402 -15.35 -5.26 13.54
CA ARG A 402 -14.40 -5.32 14.67
C ARG A 402 -13.07 -5.93 14.21
N ASN A 403 -11.99 -5.17 14.30
CA ASN A 403 -10.63 -5.64 14.02
C ASN A 403 -9.98 -6.07 15.33
N VAL A 404 -9.48 -7.29 15.41
CA VAL A 404 -8.73 -7.87 16.54
C VAL A 404 -7.28 -7.93 16.10
N ALA A 405 -6.25 -7.57 16.87
CA ALA A 405 -6.19 -7.19 18.29
C ALA A 405 -6.50 -5.70 18.57
N ASP A 406 -6.60 -5.35 19.86
CA ASP A 406 -6.61 -3.95 20.32
C ASP A 406 -5.23 -3.47 20.77
N VAL A 407 -4.48 -4.34 21.45
CA VAL A 407 -3.13 -4.10 21.98
C VAL A 407 -2.33 -5.40 21.93
N ALA A 408 -1.02 -5.37 22.16
CA ALA A 408 -0.21 -6.58 22.20
C ALA A 408 0.77 -6.62 23.40
N PHE A 409 1.35 -7.78 23.65
CA PHE A 409 2.51 -8.00 24.54
C PHE A 409 3.32 -9.20 24.03
N ASN A 410 4.50 -9.50 24.60
CA ASN A 410 5.25 -10.70 24.26
C ASN A 410 4.38 -11.97 24.37
N ALA A 411 4.50 -12.84 23.37
CA ALA A 411 3.73 -14.07 23.23
C ALA A 411 4.50 -15.20 22.54
N ASP A 412 5.62 -14.97 21.86
CA ASP A 412 6.29 -16.04 21.13
C ASP A 412 6.97 -17.04 22.10
N PRO A 413 6.66 -18.34 22.08
CA PRO A 413 7.33 -19.33 22.94
C PRO A 413 8.84 -19.44 22.69
N ALA A 414 9.35 -19.04 21.51
CA ALA A 414 10.77 -18.98 21.21
C ALA A 414 11.48 -17.82 21.93
N THR A 415 10.72 -16.79 22.31
CA THR A 415 11.14 -15.66 23.14
C THR A 415 10.27 -15.58 24.40
N GLY A 416 9.92 -16.74 24.93
CA GLY A 416 8.86 -16.89 25.92
C GLY A 416 9.28 -16.49 27.32
N GLN A 417 8.41 -16.78 28.27
CA GLN A 417 8.57 -16.39 29.65
C GLN A 417 8.62 -17.64 30.53
N TYR A 418 9.45 -17.60 31.57
CA TYR A 418 9.54 -18.72 32.51
C TYR A 418 8.19 -18.94 33.19
N THR A 419 7.77 -20.21 33.27
CA THR A 419 6.60 -20.63 34.03
C THR A 419 6.91 -21.92 34.78
N ALA A 420 6.54 -21.98 36.06
CA ALA A 420 6.60 -23.18 36.88
C ALA A 420 5.33 -24.01 36.69
N VAL A 421 5.45 -25.29 36.35
CA VAL A 421 4.31 -26.19 36.14
C VAL A 421 4.54 -27.50 36.87
N MET A 422 3.50 -28.00 37.55
CA MET A 422 3.50 -29.24 38.30
C MET A 422 2.46 -30.21 37.74
N ALA A 423 2.88 -31.44 37.45
CA ALA A 423 1.94 -32.51 37.15
C ALA A 423 1.05 -32.81 38.36
N GLN A 424 -0.18 -33.30 38.12
CA GLN A 424 -1.08 -33.71 39.19
C GLN A 424 -0.40 -34.73 40.11
N GLY A 425 -0.41 -34.48 41.43
CA GLY A 425 0.21 -35.35 42.43
C GLY A 425 1.75 -35.24 42.53
N SER A 426 2.40 -34.41 41.71
CA SER A 426 3.82 -34.09 41.86
C SER A 426 4.03 -33.06 42.97
N SER A 427 5.19 -33.07 43.60
CA SER A 427 5.70 -32.00 44.48
C SER A 427 6.84 -31.18 43.84
N THR A 428 7.25 -31.55 42.62
CA THR A 428 8.36 -30.92 41.90
C THR A 428 7.84 -30.16 40.68
N ALA A 429 8.28 -28.90 40.55
CA ALA A 429 7.97 -28.07 39.39
C ALA A 429 8.92 -28.36 38.23
N SER A 430 8.35 -28.41 37.03
CA SER A 430 9.06 -28.31 35.75
C SER A 430 9.05 -26.85 35.29
N TRP A 431 10.15 -26.41 34.67
CA TRP A 431 10.26 -25.07 34.12
C TRP A 431 10.12 -25.11 32.60
N LEU A 432 9.31 -24.22 32.06
CA LEU A 432 9.06 -24.13 30.62
C LEU A 432 9.21 -22.68 30.14
N SER A 433 9.55 -22.54 28.86
CA SER A 433 9.33 -21.30 28.12
C SER A 433 7.93 -21.36 27.55
N ILE A 434 7.02 -20.57 28.13
CA ILE A 434 5.64 -20.50 27.66
C ILE A 434 5.43 -19.16 26.96
N GLY A 435 4.58 -19.19 25.95
CA GLY A 435 4.08 -18.09 25.14
C GLY A 435 2.60 -18.30 24.82
N GLY A 436 2.15 -17.86 23.66
CA GLY A 436 0.75 -17.68 23.32
C GLY A 436 0.24 -16.30 23.74
N THR A 437 -0.86 -15.87 23.14
CA THR A 437 -1.57 -14.64 23.53
C THR A 437 -2.17 -14.76 24.94
N SER A 438 -2.28 -15.99 25.46
CA SER A 438 -2.46 -16.27 26.88
C SER A 438 -1.37 -15.68 27.78
N LEU A 439 -0.11 -15.58 27.35
CA LEU A 439 0.93 -14.94 28.16
C LEU A 439 0.70 -13.41 28.24
N SER A 440 0.23 -12.83 27.15
CA SER A 440 0.05 -11.37 27.01
C SER A 440 -1.15 -10.84 27.81
N THR A 441 -2.24 -11.61 27.84
CA THR A 441 -3.53 -11.23 28.45
C THR A 441 -3.48 -10.95 29.97
N PRO A 442 -2.96 -11.85 30.83
CA PRO A 442 -2.88 -11.65 32.28
C PRO A 442 -1.87 -10.54 32.64
N GLN A 443 -0.84 -10.33 31.81
CA GLN A 443 0.08 -9.20 31.99
C GLN A 443 -0.66 -7.87 31.76
N TRP A 444 -1.42 -7.74 30.68
CA TRP A 444 -2.29 -6.58 30.48
C TRP A 444 -3.35 -6.43 31.59
N ALA A 445 -3.90 -7.53 32.12
CA ALA A 445 -4.80 -7.48 33.26
C ALA A 445 -4.11 -6.86 34.50
N GLY A 446 -2.86 -7.24 34.75
CA GLY A 446 -2.00 -6.62 35.76
C GLY A 446 -1.76 -5.13 35.52
N LEU A 447 -1.53 -4.70 34.28
CA LEU A 447 -1.36 -3.28 33.94
C LEU A 447 -2.63 -2.46 34.24
N ILE A 448 -3.82 -2.99 33.92
CA ILE A 448 -5.09 -2.35 34.25
C ILE A 448 -5.29 -2.30 35.77
N ALA A 449 -4.92 -3.35 36.50
CA ALA A 449 -4.95 -3.34 37.96
C ALA A 449 -4.03 -2.24 38.53
N ILE A 450 -2.79 -2.11 38.06
CA ILE A 450 -1.88 -1.04 38.48
C ILE A 450 -2.47 0.36 38.18
N ALA A 451 -3.06 0.54 37.00
CA ALA A 451 -3.72 1.80 36.65
C ALA A 451 -4.90 2.09 37.59
N ASN A 452 -5.76 1.12 37.88
CA ASN A 452 -6.89 1.28 38.79
C ASN A 452 -6.46 1.56 40.23
N ALA A 453 -5.40 0.93 40.72
CA ALA A 453 -4.83 1.24 42.04
C ALA A 453 -4.36 2.69 42.12
N SER A 454 -3.68 3.17 41.06
CA SER A 454 -3.22 4.56 40.96
C SER A 454 -4.39 5.55 40.84
N ARG A 455 -5.50 5.15 40.23
CA ARG A 455 -6.75 5.94 40.17
C ARG A 455 -7.43 6.03 41.53
N ALA A 456 -7.47 4.92 42.27
CA ALA A 456 -8.06 4.87 43.61
C ALA A 456 -7.36 5.83 44.59
N LEU A 457 -6.03 5.94 44.53
CA LEU A 457 -5.27 6.94 45.31
C LEU A 457 -5.65 8.39 45.00
N GLN A 458 -6.17 8.64 43.79
CA GLN A 458 -6.65 9.95 43.34
C GLN A 458 -8.17 10.10 43.51
N ALA A 459 -8.82 9.21 44.26
CA ALA A 459 -10.28 9.14 44.42
C ALA A 459 -11.04 9.07 43.07
N LYS A 460 -10.42 8.49 42.04
CA LYS A 460 -11.04 8.25 40.73
C LYS A 460 -11.67 6.86 40.70
N THR A 461 -12.76 6.74 39.95
CA THR A 461 -13.37 5.44 39.65
C THR A 461 -12.40 4.56 38.84
N ALA A 462 -12.52 3.25 38.98
CA ALA A 462 -11.84 2.29 38.11
C ALA A 462 -12.16 2.58 36.63
N LEU A 463 -11.27 2.16 35.74
CA LEU A 463 -11.34 2.40 34.30
C LEU A 463 -12.62 1.87 33.65
N GLY A 464 -13.14 0.72 34.11
CA GLY A 464 -14.16 -0.01 33.35
C GLY A 464 -13.60 -0.45 32.01
N LEU A 465 -14.32 -0.21 30.91
CA LEU A 465 -13.82 -0.52 29.56
C LEU A 465 -12.77 0.52 29.11
N PRO A 466 -11.50 0.13 28.88
CA PRO A 466 -10.42 1.08 28.61
C PRO A 466 -10.41 1.60 27.17
N HIS A 467 -11.21 1.04 26.27
CA HIS A 467 -11.19 1.35 24.83
C HIS A 467 -11.35 2.85 24.54
N SER A 468 -12.22 3.55 25.28
CA SER A 468 -12.44 4.99 25.07
C SER A 468 -11.19 5.84 25.36
N ILE A 469 -10.37 5.44 26.34
CA ILE A 469 -9.12 6.12 26.68
C ILE A 469 -8.03 5.71 25.68
N LEU A 470 -7.88 4.41 25.42
CA LEU A 470 -6.88 3.88 24.51
C LEU A 470 -7.02 4.45 23.10
N TYR A 471 -8.22 4.34 22.52
CA TYR A 471 -8.49 4.79 21.17
C TYR A 471 -8.80 6.29 21.08
N GLY A 472 -9.51 6.84 22.08
CA GLY A 472 -10.03 8.22 22.00
C GLY A 472 -9.10 9.29 22.57
N GLN A 473 -8.25 8.96 23.55
CA GLN A 473 -7.39 9.93 24.25
C GLN A 473 -5.90 9.69 24.01
N ILE A 474 -5.47 8.43 23.88
CA ILE A 474 -4.06 8.08 23.67
C ILE A 474 -3.75 7.99 22.18
N ALA A 475 -4.41 7.10 21.45
CA ALA A 475 -4.10 6.81 20.05
C ALA A 475 -4.37 7.98 19.09
N THR A 476 -5.32 8.85 19.41
CA THR A 476 -5.66 10.05 18.62
C THR A 476 -4.64 11.18 18.76
N VAL A 477 -3.74 11.13 19.74
CA VAL A 477 -2.74 12.16 20.01
C VAL A 477 -1.35 11.59 19.68
N PRO A 478 -0.73 11.96 18.54
CA PRO A 478 0.50 11.30 18.06
C PRO A 478 1.64 11.21 19.08
N GLY A 479 1.88 12.28 19.86
CA GLY A 479 2.91 12.28 20.90
C GLY A 479 2.59 11.39 22.11
N THR A 480 1.31 11.29 22.50
CA THR A 480 0.86 10.40 23.58
C THR A 480 0.89 8.94 23.11
N PHE A 481 0.48 8.67 21.87
CA PHE A 481 0.57 7.35 21.26
C PHE A 481 2.02 6.85 21.22
N ALA A 482 2.94 7.62 20.63
CA ALA A 482 4.34 7.23 20.49
C ALA A 482 5.08 7.08 21.83
N SER A 483 4.62 7.75 22.89
CA SER A 483 5.20 7.59 24.23
C SER A 483 4.57 6.43 25.02
N SER A 484 3.31 6.09 24.75
CA SER A 484 2.56 5.04 25.47
C SER A 484 2.67 3.66 24.84
N PHE A 485 2.95 3.59 23.55
CA PHE A 485 3.06 2.35 22.79
C PHE A 485 4.35 2.28 21.98
N ALA A 486 4.95 1.10 21.94
CA ALA A 486 5.90 0.73 20.91
C ALA A 486 5.11 0.14 19.73
N ASP A 487 5.12 0.86 18.61
CA ASP A 487 4.42 0.49 17.38
C ASP A 487 5.08 -0.73 16.70
N ILE A 488 4.29 -1.76 16.40
CA ILE A 488 4.77 -3.01 15.83
C ILE A 488 4.64 -2.92 14.32
N THR A 489 5.77 -2.66 13.64
CA THR A 489 5.76 -2.32 12.20
C THR A 489 6.28 -3.43 11.29
N ARG A 490 6.59 -4.60 11.86
CA ARG A 490 7.19 -5.74 11.17
C ARG A 490 6.65 -7.06 11.72
N GLY A 491 6.75 -8.12 10.91
CA GLY A 491 6.20 -9.44 11.23
C GLY A 491 4.87 -9.68 10.54
N SER A 492 4.42 -10.93 10.59
CA SER A 492 3.23 -11.38 9.89
C SER A 492 2.66 -12.64 10.54
N ASN A 493 1.33 -12.73 10.63
CA ASN A 493 0.60 -13.86 11.18
C ASN A 493 -0.12 -14.71 10.11
N GLY A 494 0.26 -14.54 8.83
CA GLY A 494 -0.35 -15.24 7.69
C GLY A 494 -0.10 -14.55 6.35
N THR A 495 -0.72 -15.04 5.28
CA THR A 495 -0.47 -14.53 3.91
C THR A 495 -1.58 -13.61 3.37
N CYS A 496 -2.52 -13.18 4.21
CA CYS A 496 -3.64 -12.32 3.80
C CYS A 496 -3.25 -10.83 3.72
N SER A 497 -4.10 -10.00 3.11
CA SER A 497 -3.85 -8.57 2.90
C SER A 497 -3.69 -7.75 4.19
N VAL A 498 -4.28 -8.23 5.29
CA VAL A 498 -4.22 -7.62 6.63
C VAL A 498 -3.29 -8.37 7.60
N CYS A 499 -2.59 -9.40 7.12
CA CYS A 499 -1.77 -10.31 7.94
C CYS A 499 -0.32 -9.82 8.12
N THR A 500 -0.05 -8.55 7.83
CA THR A 500 1.30 -7.98 7.92
C THR A 500 1.22 -6.72 8.76
N ALA A 501 2.11 -6.63 9.74
CA ALA A 501 2.24 -5.48 10.63
C ALA A 501 2.59 -4.20 9.85
N ARG A 502 2.09 -3.05 10.29
CA ARG A 502 2.20 -1.76 9.58
C ARG A 502 2.44 -0.63 10.58
N VAL A 503 2.69 0.58 10.06
CA VAL A 503 2.78 1.76 10.92
C VAL A 503 1.39 2.13 11.44
N GLY A 504 1.28 2.33 12.74
CA GLY A 504 0.04 2.62 13.44
C GLY A 504 -0.75 1.38 13.82
N TYR A 505 -2.06 1.49 13.86
CA TYR A 505 -2.92 0.36 14.17
C TYR A 505 -2.85 -0.71 13.07
N ASP A 506 -2.68 -1.97 13.48
CA ASP A 506 -2.93 -3.13 12.65
C ASP A 506 -3.57 -4.29 13.43
N PRO A 507 -4.20 -5.27 12.77
CA PRO A 507 -4.86 -6.38 13.45
C PRO A 507 -3.92 -7.36 14.18
N LEU A 508 -2.60 -7.25 14.05
CA LEU A 508 -1.66 -8.18 14.70
C LEU A 508 -1.19 -7.60 16.03
N GLY A 509 -0.63 -6.39 15.99
CA GLY A 509 -0.11 -5.67 17.15
C GLY A 509 -1.16 -4.77 17.82
N GLY A 510 -2.31 -4.53 17.20
CA GLY A 510 -3.28 -3.55 17.65
C GLY A 510 -2.66 -2.15 17.64
N LEU A 511 -2.80 -1.43 18.75
CA LEU A 511 -2.10 -0.16 19.01
C LEU A 511 -0.60 -0.34 19.33
N GLY A 512 -0.10 -1.58 19.42
CA GLY A 512 1.27 -1.91 19.76
C GLY A 512 1.43 -2.47 21.18
N THR A 513 2.67 -2.59 21.62
CA THR A 513 3.01 -3.08 22.96
C THR A 513 3.23 -1.92 23.93
N PRO A 514 2.92 -2.07 25.23
CA PRO A 514 2.86 -0.94 26.15
C PRO A 514 4.26 -0.45 26.54
N ASN A 515 4.52 0.85 26.47
CA ASN A 515 5.57 1.50 27.25
C ASN A 515 4.98 1.83 28.62
N VAL A 516 5.13 0.90 29.58
CA VAL A 516 4.24 0.79 30.73
C VAL A 516 4.21 2.06 31.58
N LYS A 517 5.37 2.65 31.88
CA LYS A 517 5.44 3.89 32.67
C LYS A 517 4.59 5.02 32.09
N SER A 518 4.72 5.29 30.79
CA SER A 518 3.96 6.35 30.10
C SER A 518 2.48 5.98 30.00
N LEU A 519 2.18 4.74 29.61
CA LEU A 519 0.82 4.25 29.48
C LEU A 519 0.06 4.32 30.80
N LEU A 520 0.66 3.88 31.91
CA LEU A 520 0.05 3.95 33.25
C LEU A 520 -0.21 5.39 33.69
N THR A 521 0.66 6.33 33.30
CA THR A 521 0.42 7.76 33.56
C THR A 521 -0.85 8.23 32.84
N SER A 522 -1.02 7.87 31.56
CA SER A 522 -2.22 8.19 30.79
C SER A 522 -3.49 7.50 31.32
N LEU A 523 -3.43 6.20 31.60
CA LEU A 523 -4.57 5.41 32.08
C LEU A 523 -5.01 5.80 33.50
N SER A 524 -4.07 6.13 34.38
CA SER A 524 -4.39 6.58 35.73
C SER A 524 -5.07 7.96 35.76
N GLY A 525 -5.08 8.66 34.62
CA GLY A 525 -5.53 10.04 34.51
C GLY A 525 -4.71 10.98 35.39
N MET A 526 -3.50 10.58 35.81
CA MET A 526 -2.55 11.53 36.41
C MET A 526 -2.38 12.69 35.43
N PRO A 527 -2.30 13.95 35.89
CA PRO A 527 -1.89 15.04 35.02
C PRO A 527 -0.60 14.57 34.35
N ALA A 528 -0.63 14.42 33.02
CA ALA A 528 0.58 14.09 32.29
C ALA A 528 1.63 15.10 32.75
N ALA A 529 2.81 14.62 33.16
CA ALA A 529 3.94 15.53 33.35
C ALA A 529 3.96 16.41 32.10
N PRO A 530 3.96 17.74 32.25
CA PRO A 530 3.78 18.61 31.10
C PRO A 530 4.76 18.15 30.02
N VAL A 531 4.25 17.90 28.83
CA VAL A 531 5.08 17.42 27.72
C VAL A 531 5.62 18.66 27.03
N ALA A 532 6.93 18.70 26.81
CA ALA A 532 7.53 19.74 25.98
C ALA A 532 6.86 19.73 24.59
N PRO A 533 6.60 20.89 23.99
CA PRO A 533 6.11 20.95 22.61
C PRO A 533 6.99 20.11 21.68
N VAL A 534 6.42 19.46 20.67
CA VAL A 534 7.22 18.81 19.61
C VAL A 534 7.35 19.78 18.46
N VAL A 535 8.57 20.12 18.05
CA VAL A 535 8.84 20.95 16.87
C VAL A 535 9.38 20.05 15.77
N THR A 536 8.80 20.13 14.57
CA THR A 536 9.27 19.36 13.41
C THR A 536 10.27 20.21 12.62
N GLY A 537 11.48 19.68 12.39
CA GLY A 537 12.48 20.33 11.55
C GLY A 537 12.06 20.35 10.08
N ALA A 538 12.50 21.36 9.33
CA ALA A 538 12.16 21.51 7.92
C ALA A 538 13.35 22.05 7.11
N SER A 539 13.30 21.86 5.79
CA SER A 539 14.20 22.52 4.86
C SER A 539 13.41 23.54 4.04
N ILE A 540 13.85 24.80 4.06
CA ILE A 540 13.17 25.92 3.38
C ILE A 540 14.13 26.48 2.33
N SER A 541 13.65 26.68 1.12
CA SER A 541 14.41 27.32 0.04
C SER A 541 13.83 28.68 -0.32
N GLY A 542 14.70 29.67 -0.56
CA GLY A 542 14.33 31.00 -1.03
C GLY A 542 15.35 31.57 -2.01
N MET A 543 15.10 32.79 -2.50
CA MET A 543 16.00 33.53 -3.38
C MET A 543 16.35 34.88 -2.74
N VAL A 544 17.60 35.32 -2.90
CA VAL A 544 18.10 36.58 -2.33
C VAL A 544 17.20 37.76 -2.73
N GLY A 545 16.87 38.60 -1.75
CA GLY A 545 16.05 39.81 -1.92
C GLY A 545 14.55 39.59 -2.16
N THR A 546 14.07 38.33 -2.20
CA THR A 546 12.63 38.03 -2.33
C THR A 546 12.05 37.72 -0.94
N PRO A 547 10.99 38.40 -0.48
CA PRO A 547 10.41 38.14 0.84
C PRO A 547 10.08 36.67 1.05
N LEU A 548 10.57 36.09 2.15
CA LEU A 548 10.34 34.71 2.55
C LEU A 548 9.44 34.68 3.79
N SER A 549 8.39 33.85 3.76
CA SER A 549 7.53 33.60 4.92
C SER A 549 7.11 32.15 5.00
N PHE A 550 7.10 31.59 6.20
CA PHE A 550 6.67 30.22 6.50
C PHE A 550 6.23 30.11 7.96
N THR A 551 5.48 29.07 8.32
CA THR A 551 5.01 28.85 9.70
C THR A 551 5.76 27.68 10.32
N VAL A 552 6.21 27.84 11.57
CA VAL A 552 6.82 26.76 12.36
C VAL A 552 5.78 25.67 12.64
N SER A 553 6.09 24.43 12.27
CA SER A 553 5.23 23.28 12.56
C SER A 553 5.55 22.72 13.94
N ALA A 554 4.66 22.96 14.90
CA ALA A 554 4.77 22.46 16.26
C ALA A 554 3.42 21.94 16.79
N SER A 555 3.47 20.88 17.61
CA SER A 555 2.29 20.29 18.26
C SER A 555 2.43 20.35 19.78
N ALA A 556 1.38 20.81 20.47
CA ALA A 556 1.28 20.83 21.93
C ALA A 556 -0.18 20.82 22.38
N ALA A 557 -0.40 20.44 23.65
CA ALA A 557 -1.72 20.44 24.27
C ALA A 557 -2.22 21.84 24.69
N ASN A 558 -1.33 22.84 24.77
CA ASN A 558 -1.64 24.21 25.20
C ASN A 558 -1.11 25.22 24.18
N PRO A 559 -1.55 26.50 24.25
CA PRO A 559 -1.00 27.57 23.44
C PRO A 559 0.53 27.67 23.53
N LEU A 560 1.14 28.08 22.43
CA LEU A 560 2.58 28.16 22.26
C LEU A 560 3.04 29.61 22.15
N SER A 561 4.22 29.89 22.70
CA SER A 561 5.02 31.06 22.33
C SER A 561 6.25 30.59 21.58
N PHE A 562 6.59 31.27 20.49
CA PHE A 562 7.70 30.90 19.63
C PHE A 562 8.89 31.85 19.76
N SER A 563 10.09 31.32 19.59
CA SER A 563 11.32 32.09 19.48
C SER A 563 12.30 31.39 18.52
N MET A 564 13.33 32.10 18.08
CA MET A 564 14.36 31.58 17.18
C MET A 564 15.74 31.80 17.78
N LEU A 565 16.64 30.83 17.56
CA LEU A 565 18.06 30.94 17.86
C LEU A 565 18.85 30.80 16.56
N GLY A 566 19.88 31.63 16.37
CA GLY A 566 20.69 31.62 15.15
C GLY A 566 20.01 32.26 13.93
N ALA A 567 18.95 33.05 14.12
CA ALA A 567 18.28 33.74 13.03
C ALA A 567 19.19 34.82 12.40
N PRO A 568 19.29 34.90 11.06
CA PRO A 568 20.06 35.94 10.38
C PRO A 568 19.40 37.32 10.52
N ALA A 569 20.18 38.37 10.23
CA ALA A 569 19.71 39.75 10.29
C ALA A 569 18.45 39.99 9.44
N GLY A 570 17.44 40.63 10.03
CA GLY A 570 16.16 40.94 9.38
C GLY A 570 15.13 39.80 9.37
N MET A 571 15.44 38.63 9.91
CA MET A 571 14.48 37.55 10.11
C MET A 571 13.75 37.71 11.46
N SER A 572 12.43 37.61 11.46
CA SER A 572 11.60 37.72 12.66
C SER A 572 10.54 36.61 12.73
N ILE A 573 10.03 36.34 13.94
CA ILE A 573 8.96 35.37 14.19
C ILE A 573 7.82 36.05 14.95
N ALA A 574 6.59 35.86 14.49
CA ALA A 574 5.40 36.34 15.16
C ALA A 574 4.96 35.37 16.27
N ALA A 575 4.11 35.85 17.19
CA ALA A 575 3.53 35.03 18.26
C ALA A 575 2.72 33.82 17.73
N THR A 576 2.21 33.92 16.50
CA THR A 576 1.50 32.83 15.79
C THR A 576 2.44 31.76 15.20
N GLY A 577 3.76 31.91 15.34
CA GLY A 577 4.75 30.99 14.77
C GLY A 577 5.08 31.27 13.29
N VAL A 578 4.57 32.36 12.72
CA VAL A 578 4.91 32.78 11.35
C VAL A 578 6.27 33.48 11.35
N VAL A 579 7.22 32.90 10.64
CA VAL A 579 8.53 33.48 10.35
C VAL A 579 8.42 34.37 9.12
N SER A 580 9.06 35.53 9.17
CA SER A 580 9.12 36.50 8.08
C SER A 580 10.55 37.01 7.89
N TRP A 581 10.99 37.09 6.64
CA TRP A 581 12.27 37.64 6.26
C TRP A 581 12.12 38.45 4.97
N THR A 582 12.08 39.78 5.10
CA THR A 582 11.69 40.69 4.01
C THR A 582 12.75 40.82 2.92
N ALA A 583 14.03 40.71 3.27
CA ALA A 583 15.15 40.77 2.34
C ALA A 583 16.19 39.68 2.66
N PRO A 584 15.93 38.42 2.27
CA PRO A 584 16.87 37.33 2.50
C PRO A 584 18.22 37.57 1.83
N VAL A 585 19.31 37.20 2.51
CA VAL A 585 20.68 37.26 2.00
C VAL A 585 21.09 35.86 1.50
N ALA A 586 21.84 35.78 0.40
CA ALA A 586 22.29 34.51 -0.16
C ALA A 586 23.19 33.75 0.84
N GLY A 587 22.92 32.47 1.05
CA GLY A 587 23.64 31.66 2.03
C GLY A 587 22.85 30.45 2.50
N SER A 588 23.48 29.63 3.35
CA SER A 588 22.83 28.52 4.07
C SER A 588 22.80 28.84 5.55
N TYR A 589 21.62 28.74 6.16
CA TYR A 589 21.36 29.10 7.55
C TYR A 589 20.75 27.90 8.27
N ALA A 590 21.28 27.59 9.45
CA ALA A 590 20.69 26.62 10.38
C ALA A 590 20.05 27.42 11.52
N VAL A 591 18.72 27.56 11.49
CA VAL A 591 17.96 28.33 12.49
C VAL A 591 17.23 27.37 13.40
N THR A 592 17.49 27.43 14.71
CA THR A 592 16.78 26.60 15.68
C THR A 592 15.48 27.28 16.06
N MET A 593 14.36 26.63 15.73
CA MET A 593 13.02 27.06 16.11
C MET A 593 12.69 26.50 17.49
N VAL A 594 12.26 27.36 18.39
CA VAL A 594 11.93 27.01 19.77
C VAL A 594 10.45 27.30 20.02
N ALA A 595 9.69 26.27 20.38
CA ALA A 595 8.32 26.41 20.83
C ALA A 595 8.25 26.19 22.34
N ARG A 596 7.68 27.15 23.08
CA ARG A 596 7.48 27.08 24.52
C ARG A 596 6.00 26.98 24.83
N ASN A 597 5.63 26.00 25.66
CA ASN A 597 4.28 25.87 26.18
C ASN A 597 4.02 27.01 27.18
N THR A 598 3.00 27.84 26.94
CA THR A 598 2.75 29.03 27.77
C THR A 598 2.21 28.71 29.16
N VAL A 599 1.72 27.49 29.37
CA VAL A 599 1.17 27.04 30.66
C VAL A 599 2.24 26.31 31.47
N SER A 600 2.98 25.39 30.85
CA SER A 600 3.96 24.57 31.59
C SER A 600 5.39 25.10 31.57
N GLY A 601 5.70 26.06 30.69
CA GLY A 601 7.04 26.64 30.56
C GLY A 601 8.07 25.77 29.84
N LEU A 602 7.73 24.52 29.50
CA LEU A 602 8.62 23.59 28.78
C LEU A 602 8.81 23.95 27.32
N THR A 603 9.96 23.59 26.77
CA THR A 603 10.41 23.96 25.43
C THR A 603 10.72 22.74 24.56
N GLY A 604 10.26 22.77 23.32
CA GLY A 604 10.70 21.91 22.24
C GLY A 604 11.52 22.69 21.21
N GLN A 605 12.44 22.02 20.54
CA GLN A 605 13.31 22.65 19.55
C GLN A 605 13.55 21.75 18.33
N ALA A 606 13.68 22.36 17.16
CA ALA A 606 14.19 21.69 15.96
C ALA A 606 14.92 22.68 15.06
N VAL A 607 15.87 22.18 14.27
CA VAL A 607 16.65 22.99 13.32
C VAL A 607 15.92 23.07 11.98
N TYR A 608 15.84 24.30 11.44
CA TYR A 608 15.36 24.59 10.10
C TYR A 608 16.56 24.92 9.24
N ASN A 609 16.76 24.13 8.17
CA ASN A 609 17.82 24.36 7.20
C ASN A 609 17.29 25.27 6.09
N ILE A 610 17.71 26.52 6.08
CA ILE A 610 17.24 27.54 5.16
C ILE A 610 18.33 27.84 4.13
N VAL A 611 18.05 27.58 2.86
CA VAL A 611 18.97 27.86 1.76
C VAL A 611 18.41 29.00 0.92
N ILE A 612 19.14 30.11 0.90
CA ILE A 612 18.83 31.26 0.04
C ILE A 612 19.78 31.23 -1.14
N ALA A 613 19.23 30.91 -2.31
CA ALA A 613 20.00 30.90 -3.54
C ALA A 613 20.37 32.33 -3.97
N PRO A 614 21.57 32.55 -4.54
CA PRO A 614 21.91 33.81 -5.20
C PRO A 614 21.01 34.04 -6.41
N GLN A 615 20.84 35.31 -6.79
CA GLN A 615 20.10 35.66 -8.01
C GLN A 615 20.84 35.10 -9.24
N PRO A 616 20.13 34.42 -10.16
CA PRO A 616 20.75 33.90 -11.37
C PRO A 616 21.18 35.05 -12.29
N ALA A 617 22.30 34.88 -12.98
CA ALA A 617 22.71 35.80 -14.03
C ALA A 617 21.67 35.82 -15.17
N PRO A 618 21.54 36.93 -15.94
CA PRO A 618 20.73 36.95 -17.16
C PRO A 618 21.07 35.77 -18.07
N VAL A 619 20.09 35.22 -18.75
CA VAL A 619 20.30 34.18 -19.76
C VAL A 619 19.99 34.78 -21.12
N VAL A 620 21.00 34.82 -21.98
CA VAL A 620 20.84 35.24 -23.38
C VAL A 620 20.66 33.98 -24.21
N ALA A 621 19.49 33.82 -24.82
CA ALA A 621 19.23 32.67 -25.69
C ALA A 621 20.16 32.74 -26.91
N ALA A 622 20.72 31.60 -27.31
CA ALA A 622 21.38 31.48 -28.60
C ALA A 622 20.34 31.52 -29.73
N GLY A 623 20.71 32.10 -30.86
CA GLY A 623 19.81 32.24 -32.01
C GLY A 623 20.52 31.99 -33.33
N ALA A 624 19.77 31.51 -34.32
CA ALA A 624 20.22 31.44 -35.70
C ALA A 624 19.40 32.43 -36.53
N ILE A 625 20.08 33.37 -37.18
CA ILE A 625 19.46 34.42 -37.98
C ILE A 625 19.94 34.26 -39.42
N ALA A 626 19.00 34.18 -40.35
CA ALA A 626 19.28 34.10 -41.78
C ALA A 626 19.00 35.44 -42.45
N GLY A 627 19.90 35.88 -43.33
CA GLY A 627 19.75 37.09 -44.14
C GLY A 627 20.21 36.87 -45.59
N LYS A 628 19.98 37.86 -46.44
CA LYS A 628 20.45 37.88 -47.83
C LYS A 628 21.46 39.00 -48.01
N VAL A 629 22.48 38.76 -48.83
CA VAL A 629 23.51 39.76 -49.13
C VAL A 629 22.88 41.07 -49.63
N GLY A 630 23.32 42.21 -49.10
CA GLY A 630 22.88 43.54 -49.48
C GLY A 630 21.47 43.97 -49.03
N THR A 631 20.73 43.13 -48.28
CA THR A 631 19.41 43.49 -47.74
C THR A 631 19.53 43.77 -46.25
N ALA A 632 19.07 44.93 -45.78
CA ALA A 632 19.13 45.31 -44.37
C ALA A 632 18.51 44.22 -43.46
N LEU A 633 19.23 43.86 -42.39
CA LEU A 633 18.85 42.83 -41.43
C LEU A 633 18.66 43.46 -40.04
N ALA A 634 17.58 43.11 -39.34
CA ALA A 634 17.38 43.49 -37.95
C ALA A 634 16.66 42.39 -37.16
N PHE A 635 17.04 42.16 -35.90
CA PHE A 635 16.41 41.18 -35.02
C PHE A 635 16.58 41.54 -33.53
N ASN A 636 15.63 41.13 -32.69
CA ASN A 636 15.72 41.31 -31.24
C ASN A 636 16.44 40.13 -30.58
N VAL A 637 17.32 40.44 -29.63
CA VAL A 637 17.94 39.45 -28.75
C VAL A 637 16.93 39.01 -27.70
N SER A 638 16.77 37.70 -27.51
CA SER A 638 15.92 37.13 -26.46
C SER A 638 16.72 36.93 -25.18
N VAL A 639 16.34 37.65 -24.11
CA VAL A 639 16.98 37.56 -22.79
C VAL A 639 15.95 37.30 -21.71
N THR A 640 16.22 36.32 -20.86
CA THR A 640 15.48 36.08 -19.62
C THR A 640 16.31 36.59 -18.46
N ALA A 641 15.82 37.61 -17.77
CA ALA A 641 16.49 38.18 -16.61
C ALA A 641 15.46 38.63 -15.57
N PRO A 642 15.78 38.51 -14.27
CA PRO A 642 14.92 38.98 -13.19
C PRO A 642 14.87 40.51 -13.05
N ASN A 643 15.86 41.24 -13.60
CA ASN A 643 15.90 42.71 -13.60
C ASN A 643 16.18 43.22 -15.03
N PRO A 644 15.99 44.54 -15.30
CA PRO A 644 16.40 45.15 -16.56
C PRO A 644 17.87 44.90 -16.89
N VAL A 645 18.19 44.81 -18.18
CA VAL A 645 19.54 44.49 -18.66
C VAL A 645 20.07 45.54 -19.62
N SER A 646 21.39 45.67 -19.67
CA SER A 646 22.13 46.40 -20.70
C SER A 646 22.80 45.42 -21.66
N TYR A 647 22.91 45.79 -22.93
CA TYR A 647 23.40 44.91 -23.99
C TYR A 647 24.75 45.37 -24.53
N THR A 648 25.63 44.43 -24.81
CA THR A 648 26.84 44.67 -25.60
C THR A 648 27.00 43.58 -26.65
N LEU A 649 27.51 43.98 -27.82
CA LEU A 649 27.71 43.09 -28.97
C LEU A 649 29.21 43.02 -29.28
N THR A 650 29.77 41.82 -29.35
CA THR A 650 31.19 41.58 -29.63
C THR A 650 31.34 40.52 -30.72
N GLY A 651 32.40 40.61 -31.52
CA GLY A 651 32.57 39.75 -32.71
C GLY A 651 31.64 40.10 -33.87
N ALA A 652 31.01 41.28 -33.84
CA ALA A 652 30.13 41.76 -34.90
C ALA A 652 30.94 42.17 -36.15
N PRO A 653 30.45 41.86 -37.38
CA PRO A 653 31.04 42.38 -38.60
C PRO A 653 30.87 43.89 -38.73
N ALA A 654 31.66 44.51 -39.60
CA ALA A 654 31.59 45.95 -39.87
C ALA A 654 30.16 46.37 -40.26
N GLY A 655 29.65 47.40 -39.59
CA GLY A 655 28.30 47.95 -39.81
C GLY A 655 27.17 47.25 -39.06
N MET A 656 27.45 46.22 -38.24
CA MET A 656 26.45 45.62 -37.34
C MET A 656 26.51 46.26 -35.94
N SER A 657 25.36 46.58 -35.35
CA SER A 657 25.25 47.24 -34.03
C SER A 657 24.08 46.69 -33.21
N ILE A 658 24.05 46.94 -31.89
CA ILE A 658 22.94 46.61 -30.99
C ILE A 658 22.45 47.86 -30.25
N SER A 659 21.13 48.02 -30.13
CA SER A 659 20.52 49.12 -29.38
C SER A 659 20.38 48.82 -27.89
N SER A 660 20.05 49.83 -27.09
CA SER A 660 19.73 49.69 -25.65
C SER A 660 18.50 48.81 -25.39
N ALA A 661 17.61 48.65 -26.38
CA ALA A 661 16.45 47.75 -26.31
C ALA A 661 16.75 46.32 -26.78
N GLY A 662 18.00 46.00 -27.11
CA GLY A 662 18.41 44.68 -27.57
C GLY A 662 18.08 44.40 -29.04
N LEU A 663 17.83 45.44 -29.86
CA LEU A 663 17.65 45.29 -31.31
C LEU A 663 19.01 45.33 -32.00
N VAL A 664 19.40 44.23 -32.65
CA VAL A 664 20.58 44.15 -33.52
C VAL A 664 20.18 44.61 -34.92
N SER A 665 21.01 45.44 -35.56
CA SER A 665 20.79 45.97 -36.91
C SER A 665 22.06 45.90 -37.77
N TRP A 666 21.90 45.60 -39.06
CA TRP A 666 22.98 45.54 -40.05
C TRP A 666 22.48 45.98 -41.43
N ALA A 667 22.88 47.17 -41.89
CA ALA A 667 22.29 47.83 -43.05
C ALA A 667 22.66 47.17 -44.40
N VAL A 668 23.91 46.69 -44.53
CA VAL A 668 24.41 46.08 -45.78
C VAL A 668 25.15 44.77 -45.44
N PRO A 669 24.42 43.66 -45.24
CA PRO A 669 25.03 42.38 -44.91
C PRO A 669 25.88 41.82 -46.06
N LEU A 670 27.07 41.32 -45.73
CA LEU A 670 27.96 40.61 -46.65
C LEU A 670 27.76 39.10 -46.54
N ALA A 671 27.92 38.37 -47.65
CA ALA A 671 27.77 36.92 -47.66
C ALA A 671 28.82 36.25 -46.76
N GLY A 672 28.37 35.34 -45.90
CA GLY A 672 29.22 34.70 -44.90
C GLY A 672 28.45 34.20 -43.69
N SER A 673 29.16 33.53 -42.78
CA SER A 673 28.62 33.07 -41.49
C SER A 673 29.35 33.80 -40.37
N TYR A 674 28.60 34.51 -39.53
CA TYR A 674 29.13 35.33 -38.45
C TYR A 674 28.63 34.80 -37.11
N ALA A 675 29.53 34.58 -36.16
CA ALA A 675 29.17 34.26 -34.78
C ALA A 675 29.33 35.53 -33.93
N VAL A 676 28.21 36.15 -33.55
CA VAL A 676 28.20 37.37 -32.75
C VAL A 676 27.84 37.05 -31.31
N ASN A 677 28.67 37.51 -30.38
CA ASN A 677 28.48 37.31 -28.96
C ASN A 677 27.68 38.49 -28.39
N VAL A 678 26.48 38.21 -27.90
CA VAL A 678 25.69 39.19 -27.15
C VAL A 678 25.90 38.93 -25.66
N THR A 679 26.30 39.96 -24.93
CA THR A 679 26.35 39.95 -23.47
C THR A 679 25.23 40.82 -22.93
N ALA A 680 24.36 40.25 -22.10
CA ALA A 680 23.35 40.98 -21.35
C ALA A 680 23.78 41.08 -19.89
N LYS A 681 23.92 42.30 -19.39
CA LYS A 681 24.34 42.59 -18.01
C LYS A 681 23.15 43.13 -17.23
N ASP A 682 22.79 42.44 -16.14
CA ASP A 682 21.77 42.86 -15.19
C ASP A 682 22.17 44.20 -14.57
N SER A 683 21.30 45.20 -14.71
CA SER A 683 21.59 46.57 -14.28
C SER A 683 21.59 46.74 -12.76
N LYS A 684 21.05 45.77 -12.01
CA LYS A 684 20.93 45.81 -10.55
C LYS A 684 21.99 44.96 -9.86
N THR A 685 22.27 43.75 -10.36
CA THR A 685 23.24 42.83 -9.75
C THR A 685 24.63 42.88 -10.39
N GLY A 686 24.74 43.43 -11.61
CA GLY A 686 25.99 43.45 -12.37
C GLY A 686 26.38 42.10 -13.00
N LEU A 687 25.62 41.03 -12.73
CA LEU A 687 25.82 39.71 -13.33
C LEU A 687 25.58 39.76 -14.84
N SER A 688 26.34 38.98 -15.61
CA SER A 688 26.27 39.00 -17.07
C SER A 688 26.05 37.60 -17.64
N GLY A 689 25.08 37.49 -18.54
CA GLY A 689 24.85 36.33 -19.39
C GLY A 689 25.40 36.55 -20.79
N LYS A 690 25.84 35.46 -21.44
CA LYS A 690 26.31 35.49 -22.83
C LYS A 690 25.54 34.50 -23.68
N GLY A 691 25.22 34.90 -24.90
CA GLY A 691 24.59 34.06 -25.91
C GLY A 691 25.20 34.33 -27.28
N ILE A 692 25.36 33.29 -28.07
CA ILE A 692 25.90 33.38 -29.43
C ILE A 692 24.74 33.42 -30.41
N TYR A 693 24.74 34.43 -31.27
CA TYR A 693 23.89 34.47 -32.45
C TYR A 693 24.71 34.10 -33.67
N THR A 694 24.29 33.06 -34.37
CA THR A 694 24.87 32.68 -35.66
C THR A 694 24.08 33.38 -36.75
N VAL A 695 24.72 34.33 -37.44
CA VAL A 695 24.12 35.10 -38.52
C VAL A 695 24.66 34.58 -39.84
N ALA A 696 23.82 33.90 -40.60
CA ALA A 696 24.16 33.36 -41.91
C ALA A 696 23.58 34.27 -43.00
N ILE A 697 24.45 34.90 -43.78
CA ILE A 697 24.06 35.72 -44.93
C ILE A 697 24.31 34.89 -46.19
N ALA A 698 23.22 34.49 -46.83
CA ALA A 698 23.28 33.67 -48.03
C ALA A 698 23.78 34.47 -49.24
N ALA A 699 24.68 33.87 -50.00
CA ALA A 699 25.02 34.32 -51.35
C ALA A 699 23.85 34.10 -52.32
N PRO A 700 23.79 34.81 -53.46
CA PRO A 700 22.76 34.58 -54.48
C PRO A 700 22.81 33.14 -54.99
N LEU A 701 21.65 32.46 -55.04
CA LEU A 701 21.55 31.08 -55.51
C LEU A 701 21.37 31.03 -57.04
N PRO A 702 21.95 30.04 -57.73
CA PRO A 702 21.63 29.76 -59.13
C PRO A 702 20.14 29.40 -59.30
N PRO A 703 19.57 29.57 -60.52
CA PRO A 703 18.25 29.04 -60.85
C PRO A 703 18.12 27.56 -60.47
N VAL A 704 16.97 27.15 -59.96
CA VAL A 704 16.66 25.73 -59.77
C VAL A 704 15.72 25.30 -60.88
N VAL A 705 16.19 24.38 -61.70
CA VAL A 705 15.42 23.79 -62.79
C VAL A 705 14.88 22.45 -62.30
N THR A 706 13.59 22.20 -62.50
CA THR A 706 12.99 20.89 -62.22
C THR A 706 12.16 20.44 -63.41
N VAL A 707 12.32 19.17 -63.74
CA VAL A 707 11.62 18.53 -64.85
C VAL A 707 11.30 17.10 -64.44
N ALA A 708 10.05 16.70 -64.60
CA ALA A 708 9.63 15.33 -64.31
C ALA A 708 10.10 14.37 -65.41
N ALA A 709 10.18 13.08 -65.11
CA ALA A 709 10.32 12.05 -66.14
C ALA A 709 9.05 12.05 -67.02
N VAL A 710 9.24 11.96 -68.34
CA VAL A 710 8.15 12.09 -69.31
C VAL A 710 8.04 10.81 -70.13
N ASN A 711 6.85 10.23 -70.17
CA ASN A 711 6.58 9.03 -70.97
C ASN A 711 5.78 9.40 -72.23
N GLY A 712 6.14 8.82 -73.36
CA GLY A 712 5.44 9.03 -74.64
C GLY A 712 5.24 7.74 -75.41
N LYS A 713 4.50 7.82 -76.53
CA LYS A 713 4.27 6.70 -77.45
C LYS A 713 4.97 6.97 -78.78
N PRO A 714 5.47 5.94 -79.48
CA PRO A 714 6.11 6.14 -80.79
C PRO A 714 5.17 6.87 -81.75
N GLY A 715 5.66 7.92 -82.42
CA GLY A 715 4.94 8.65 -83.47
C GLY A 715 3.87 9.65 -83.01
N VAL A 716 3.58 9.77 -81.70
CA VAL A 716 2.60 10.73 -81.17
C VAL A 716 3.31 11.94 -80.57
N ALA A 717 3.00 13.15 -81.04
CA ALA A 717 3.64 14.37 -80.58
C ALA A 717 3.64 14.51 -79.05
N LEU A 718 4.79 14.86 -78.49
CA LEU A 718 5.03 14.99 -77.06
C LEU A 718 5.41 16.44 -76.73
N SER A 719 4.80 17.02 -75.69
CA SER A 719 5.15 18.36 -75.20
C SER A 719 5.06 18.39 -73.67
N PHE A 720 6.02 19.03 -73.02
CA PHE A 720 6.04 19.19 -71.57
C PHE A 720 6.75 20.48 -71.17
N THR A 721 6.40 21.04 -70.02
CA THR A 721 7.00 22.27 -69.51
C THR A 721 8.01 21.98 -68.42
N VAL A 722 9.06 22.80 -68.37
CA VAL A 722 10.07 22.78 -67.32
C VAL A 722 9.70 23.86 -66.31
N THR A 723 9.74 23.51 -65.02
CA THR A 723 9.52 24.49 -63.95
C THR A 723 10.86 25.03 -63.50
N THR A 724 11.00 26.36 -63.50
CA THR A 724 12.22 27.01 -63.01
C THR A 724 11.86 28.02 -61.94
N VAL A 725 12.52 27.89 -60.80
CA VAL A 725 12.46 28.86 -59.73
C VAL A 725 13.76 29.63 -59.74
N ALA A 726 13.69 30.92 -60.06
CA ALA A 726 14.84 31.80 -60.08
C ALA A 726 14.47 33.17 -59.50
N PRO A 727 15.42 33.85 -58.83
CA PRO A 727 15.19 35.18 -58.29
C PRO A 727 15.10 36.27 -59.38
N ASN A 728 15.57 36.00 -60.60
CA ASN A 728 15.49 36.90 -61.75
C ASN A 728 15.06 36.13 -63.03
N PRO A 729 14.67 36.81 -64.12
CA PRO A 729 14.32 36.15 -65.39
C PRO A 729 15.43 35.25 -65.91
N VAL A 730 15.08 34.13 -66.55
CA VAL A 730 16.03 33.10 -67.03
C VAL A 730 15.97 32.91 -68.54
N THR A 731 17.05 32.38 -69.11
CA THR A 731 17.12 31.90 -70.51
C THR A 731 17.34 30.39 -70.55
N TYR A 732 16.70 29.68 -71.48
CA TYR A 732 16.69 28.21 -71.55
C TYR A 732 17.48 27.65 -72.73
N THR A 733 18.16 26.53 -72.52
CA THR A 733 18.80 25.73 -73.58
C THR A 733 18.66 24.22 -73.29
N LEU A 734 18.72 23.40 -74.35
CA LEU A 734 18.77 21.93 -74.25
C LEU A 734 20.17 21.42 -74.62
N SER A 735 20.61 20.38 -73.94
CA SER A 735 21.81 19.60 -74.26
C SER A 735 21.50 18.11 -74.26
N GLY A 736 21.99 17.37 -75.26
CA GLY A 736 21.69 15.94 -75.43
C GLY A 736 20.30 15.62 -75.99
N ALA A 737 19.58 16.61 -76.54
CA ALA A 737 18.24 16.41 -77.09
C ALA A 737 18.26 15.57 -78.39
N PRO A 738 17.33 14.61 -78.57
CA PRO A 738 17.20 13.86 -79.81
C PRO A 738 16.71 14.73 -80.97
N ALA A 739 16.94 14.26 -82.19
CA ALA A 739 16.55 14.98 -83.40
C ALA A 739 15.04 15.33 -83.40
N GLY A 740 14.76 16.62 -83.61
CA GLY A 740 13.39 17.15 -83.62
C GLY A 740 12.83 17.58 -82.26
N MET A 741 13.61 17.53 -81.18
CA MET A 741 13.22 18.08 -79.87
C MET A 741 13.77 19.50 -79.68
N SER A 742 12.94 20.43 -79.19
CA SER A 742 13.28 21.84 -78.96
C SER A 742 12.67 22.40 -77.67
N ILE A 743 13.20 23.51 -77.14
CA ILE A 743 12.64 24.24 -75.98
C ILE A 743 12.34 25.70 -76.33
N SER A 744 11.21 26.23 -75.87
CA SER A 744 10.81 27.62 -76.05
C SER A 744 11.38 28.55 -74.98
N ALA A 745 11.31 29.87 -75.20
CA ALA A 745 11.68 30.89 -74.21
C ALA A 745 10.82 30.82 -72.93
N ALA A 746 9.62 30.24 -73.01
CA ALA A 746 8.73 30.00 -71.87
C ALA A 746 9.04 28.68 -71.13
N GLY A 747 10.08 27.93 -71.52
CA GLY A 747 10.47 26.67 -70.89
C GLY A 747 9.64 25.45 -71.33
N VAL A 748 9.00 25.51 -72.49
CA VAL A 748 8.20 24.39 -73.04
C VAL A 748 9.05 23.56 -73.99
N VAL A 749 9.27 22.27 -73.66
CA VAL A 749 9.95 21.29 -74.51
C VAL A 749 8.94 20.59 -75.41
N SER A 750 9.23 20.49 -76.71
CA SER A 750 8.34 19.87 -77.69
C SER A 750 9.09 18.89 -78.59
N TRP A 751 8.43 17.79 -78.96
CA TRP A 751 8.96 16.75 -79.85
C TRP A 751 7.85 16.13 -80.71
N ALA A 752 7.82 16.47 -82.00
CA ALA A 752 6.68 16.18 -82.88
C ALA A 752 6.53 14.71 -83.28
N LYS A 753 7.63 13.95 -83.36
CA LYS A 753 7.62 12.51 -83.73
C LYS A 753 8.55 11.72 -82.82
N PRO A 754 8.13 11.40 -81.59
CA PRO A 754 8.94 10.64 -80.66
C PRO A 754 9.24 9.23 -81.17
N VAL A 755 10.49 8.81 -81.07
CA VAL A 755 10.96 7.48 -81.50
C VAL A 755 11.10 6.58 -80.28
N LEU A 756 10.81 5.28 -80.44
CA LEU A 756 10.96 4.28 -79.37
C LEU A 756 12.37 4.34 -78.78
N GLY A 757 12.48 4.48 -77.46
CA GLY A 757 13.76 4.62 -76.78
C GLY A 757 13.66 5.38 -75.47
N THR A 758 14.76 5.43 -74.73
CA THR A 758 14.90 6.25 -73.52
C THR A 758 15.99 7.28 -73.76
N TYR A 759 15.68 8.55 -73.53
CA TYR A 759 16.54 9.70 -73.78
C TYR A 759 16.79 10.47 -72.50
N SER A 760 18.02 10.92 -72.29
CA SER A 760 18.40 11.79 -71.17
C SER A 760 18.75 13.17 -71.73
N VAL A 761 17.88 14.15 -71.48
CA VAL A 761 17.98 15.50 -72.03
C VAL A 761 18.22 16.50 -70.92
N THR A 762 19.35 17.20 -70.94
CA THR A 762 19.67 18.21 -69.95
C THR A 762 19.08 19.56 -70.36
N ILE A 763 18.26 20.15 -69.48
CA ILE A 763 17.74 21.50 -69.61
C ILE A 763 18.56 22.43 -68.72
N ILE A 764 19.05 23.52 -69.29
CA ILE A 764 19.88 24.53 -68.62
C ILE A 764 19.10 25.84 -68.58
N ALA A 765 18.91 26.42 -67.40
CA ALA A 765 18.35 27.75 -67.20
C ALA A 765 19.40 28.70 -66.61
N LYS A 766 19.66 29.81 -67.28
CA LYS A 766 20.65 30.81 -66.86
C LYS A 766 19.97 32.09 -66.40
N ASP A 767 20.27 32.52 -65.17
CA ASP A 767 19.78 33.77 -64.57
C ASP A 767 20.37 34.97 -65.31
N SER A 768 19.50 35.83 -65.83
CA SER A 768 19.89 36.96 -66.68
C SER A 768 20.60 38.09 -65.92
N LYS A 769 20.50 38.16 -64.58
CA LYS A 769 21.06 39.23 -63.75
C LYS A 769 22.34 38.82 -63.02
N THR A 770 22.39 37.60 -62.50
CA THR A 770 23.55 37.08 -61.75
C THR A 770 24.51 36.26 -62.61
N GLY A 771 24.06 35.81 -63.80
CA GLY A 771 24.86 34.96 -64.70
C GLY A 771 24.97 33.50 -64.26
N LEU A 772 24.47 33.15 -63.07
CA LEU A 772 24.46 31.80 -62.52
C LEU A 772 23.50 30.90 -63.30
N SER A 773 23.86 29.62 -63.47
CA SER A 773 23.07 28.65 -64.24
C SER A 773 22.65 27.45 -63.40
N GLY A 774 21.39 27.05 -63.52
CA GLY A 774 20.85 25.79 -63.01
C GLY A 774 20.59 24.79 -64.13
N GLN A 775 20.64 23.50 -63.83
CA GLN A 775 20.38 22.45 -64.82
C GLN A 775 19.56 21.30 -64.23
N ALA A 776 18.77 20.62 -65.07
CA ALA A 776 18.08 19.38 -64.72
C ALA A 776 18.04 18.43 -65.91
N VAL A 777 18.09 17.13 -65.65
CA VAL A 777 18.03 16.11 -66.70
C VAL A 777 16.63 15.51 -66.76
N ALA A 778 15.93 15.69 -67.88
CA ALA A 778 14.69 15.01 -68.19
C ALA A 778 15.00 13.62 -68.75
N THR A 779 14.46 12.58 -68.10
CA THR A 779 14.40 11.25 -68.72
C THR A 779 13.11 11.12 -69.51
N VAL A 780 13.23 11.01 -70.82
CA VAL A 780 12.09 10.85 -71.74
C VAL A 780 12.06 9.42 -72.25
N LYS A 781 11.04 8.64 -71.86
CA LYS A 781 10.90 7.22 -72.24
C LYS A 781 9.72 7.03 -73.18
N ILE A 782 9.98 6.44 -74.35
CA ILE A 782 8.97 6.11 -75.35
C ILE A 782 8.80 4.58 -75.38
N ALA A 783 7.64 4.05 -74.96
CA ALA A 783 7.40 2.60 -74.72
C ALA A 783 6.00 2.09 -75.16
N ALA A 784 5.80 0.75 -75.21
CA ALA A 784 4.55 0.06 -75.58
C ALA A 784 3.59 -0.22 -74.38
N ALA A 785 2.33 -0.62 -74.62
CA ALA A 785 1.21 -0.65 -73.63
C ALA A 785 1.14 -1.93 -72.73
N GLY A 786 0.58 -1.81 -71.51
CA GLY A 786 0.43 -2.88 -70.48
C GLY A 786 -0.94 -3.60 -70.41
N PRO A 787 -1.23 -4.37 -69.33
CA PRO A 787 -2.41 -5.24 -69.23
C PRO A 787 -3.71 -4.47 -68.99
N THR A 788 -4.86 -5.07 -69.33
CA THR A 788 -6.21 -4.51 -69.11
C THR A 788 -7.16 -5.56 -68.52
N ILE A 789 -8.14 -5.10 -67.73
CA ILE A 789 -9.22 -5.91 -67.12
C ILE A 789 -10.56 -5.36 -67.61
N THR A 790 -11.44 -6.24 -68.09
CA THR A 790 -12.80 -5.90 -68.53
C THR A 790 -13.82 -6.87 -67.95
N ALA A 791 -14.86 -6.35 -67.32
CA ALA A 791 -15.98 -7.12 -66.80
C ALA A 791 -17.26 -6.27 -66.81
N ALA A 792 -18.40 -6.90 -67.08
CA ALA A 792 -19.70 -6.26 -66.94
C ALA A 792 -20.21 -6.33 -65.48
N ALA A 793 -21.06 -5.37 -65.10
CA ALA A 793 -21.79 -5.44 -63.83
C ALA A 793 -22.63 -6.73 -63.76
N MET A 794 -22.61 -7.41 -62.62
CA MET A 794 -23.37 -8.64 -62.44
C MET A 794 -24.67 -8.34 -61.70
N THR A 795 -25.80 -8.75 -62.26
CA THR A 795 -27.10 -8.61 -61.61
C THR A 795 -27.75 -9.97 -61.42
N GLY A 796 -28.42 -10.16 -60.29
CA GLY A 796 -29.07 -11.42 -59.92
C GLY A 796 -30.30 -11.20 -59.05
N VAL A 797 -31.03 -12.29 -58.79
CA VAL A 797 -32.23 -12.28 -57.95
C VAL A 797 -32.03 -13.26 -56.80
N ALA A 798 -32.42 -12.88 -55.58
CA ALA A 798 -32.15 -13.66 -54.39
C ALA A 798 -32.68 -15.11 -54.51
N GLY A 799 -31.82 -16.08 -54.18
CA GLY A 799 -32.10 -17.52 -54.25
C GLY A 799 -32.10 -18.16 -55.65
N LYS A 800 -31.85 -17.38 -56.74
CA LYS A 800 -31.63 -17.93 -58.10
C LYS A 800 -30.15 -17.85 -58.46
N ALA A 801 -29.55 -18.96 -58.89
CA ALA A 801 -28.14 -19.02 -59.23
C ALA A 801 -27.76 -17.98 -60.30
N MET A 802 -26.61 -17.32 -60.13
CA MET A 802 -26.09 -16.32 -61.08
C MET A 802 -24.62 -16.58 -61.42
N SER A 803 -24.20 -16.15 -62.62
CA SER A 803 -22.82 -16.22 -63.08
C SER A 803 -22.39 -14.96 -63.82
N GLY A 804 -21.12 -14.59 -63.74
CA GLY A 804 -20.54 -13.50 -64.53
C GLY A 804 -19.08 -13.74 -64.90
N SER A 805 -18.61 -13.07 -65.95
CA SER A 805 -17.25 -13.24 -66.49
C SER A 805 -16.40 -11.98 -66.36
N ILE A 806 -15.15 -12.15 -65.97
CA ILE A 806 -14.11 -11.11 -65.91
C ILE A 806 -12.99 -11.52 -66.86
N VAL A 807 -12.71 -10.71 -67.88
CA VAL A 807 -11.73 -10.99 -68.94
C VAL A 807 -10.49 -10.12 -68.78
N LEU A 808 -9.32 -10.74 -68.92
CA LEU A 808 -8.00 -10.11 -68.82
C LEU A 808 -7.31 -10.13 -70.18
N THR A 809 -6.58 -9.06 -70.53
CA THR A 809 -5.62 -9.10 -71.66
C THR A 809 -4.29 -8.49 -71.25
N ALA A 810 -3.17 -9.07 -71.68
CA ALA A 810 -1.83 -8.58 -71.37
C ALA A 810 -0.89 -8.78 -72.57
N PRO A 811 -0.96 -7.90 -73.60
CA PRO A 811 -0.16 -8.05 -74.80
C PRO A 811 1.34 -7.95 -74.48
N GLY A 812 2.09 -9.02 -74.74
CA GLY A 812 3.55 -9.05 -74.52
C GLY A 812 3.98 -9.45 -73.09
N ALA A 813 3.06 -9.85 -72.23
CA ALA A 813 3.36 -10.44 -70.92
C ALA A 813 3.46 -11.98 -71.01
N THR A 814 4.44 -12.57 -70.33
CA THR A 814 4.61 -14.03 -70.25
C THR A 814 4.02 -14.64 -68.97
N SER A 815 3.64 -13.82 -67.97
CA SER A 815 2.86 -14.27 -66.81
C SER A 815 2.05 -13.13 -66.17
N LEU A 816 0.92 -13.45 -65.54
CA LEU A 816 0.05 -12.53 -64.79
C LEU A 816 -0.21 -13.04 -63.37
N ARG A 817 -0.22 -12.16 -62.36
CA ARG A 817 -0.76 -12.42 -61.01
C ARG A 817 -2.10 -11.70 -60.83
N ILE A 818 -3.11 -12.38 -60.28
CA ILE A 818 -4.48 -11.86 -60.15
C ILE A 818 -4.99 -12.00 -58.70
N SER A 819 -5.69 -10.98 -58.19
CA SER A 819 -6.33 -10.97 -56.86
C SER A 819 -7.78 -10.50 -56.96
N ILE A 820 -8.70 -11.15 -56.22
CA ILE A 820 -10.13 -10.77 -56.11
C ILE A 820 -10.51 -10.64 -54.64
N ASP A 821 -11.11 -9.51 -54.27
CA ASP A 821 -11.56 -9.20 -52.90
C ASP A 821 -13.03 -8.75 -52.90
N GLY A 822 -13.73 -8.88 -51.76
CA GLY A 822 -15.12 -8.43 -51.58
C GLY A 822 -16.22 -9.44 -51.95
N ALA A 823 -15.90 -10.73 -52.05
CA ALA A 823 -16.87 -11.77 -52.40
C ALA A 823 -17.79 -12.16 -51.21
N PRO A 824 -19.13 -12.21 -51.39
CA PRO A 824 -20.08 -12.59 -50.35
C PRO A 824 -20.08 -14.10 -50.04
N LEU A 825 -20.60 -14.46 -48.85
CA LEU A 825 -20.60 -15.84 -48.34
C LEU A 825 -21.34 -16.77 -49.31
N GLY A 826 -20.61 -17.75 -49.87
CA GLY A 826 -21.13 -18.76 -50.79
C GLY A 826 -20.89 -18.51 -52.30
N MET A 827 -20.26 -17.39 -52.69
CA MET A 827 -19.86 -17.14 -54.09
C MET A 827 -18.53 -17.87 -54.43
N GLN A 828 -18.45 -18.48 -55.60
CA GLN A 828 -17.34 -19.31 -56.07
C GLN A 828 -16.72 -18.73 -57.36
N PHE A 829 -15.42 -18.98 -57.60
CA PHE A 829 -14.71 -18.52 -58.80
C PHE A 829 -13.95 -19.67 -59.45
N SER A 830 -13.95 -19.71 -60.78
CA SER A 830 -13.15 -20.62 -61.61
C SER A 830 -12.50 -19.84 -62.75
N MET A 831 -11.37 -20.32 -63.28
CA MET A 831 -10.64 -19.62 -64.35
C MET A 831 -10.35 -20.57 -65.51
N SER A 832 -10.54 -20.10 -66.73
CA SER A 832 -10.17 -20.80 -67.97
C SER A 832 -9.50 -19.81 -68.93
N GLY A 833 -8.22 -20.05 -69.25
CA GLY A 833 -7.39 -19.08 -69.97
C GLY A 833 -7.30 -17.75 -69.21
N LEU A 834 -7.58 -16.63 -69.90
CA LEU A 834 -7.58 -15.29 -69.32
C LEU A 834 -8.98 -14.80 -68.90
N THR A 835 -9.93 -15.71 -68.73
CA THR A 835 -11.29 -15.40 -68.27
C THR A 835 -11.59 -16.07 -66.94
N ILE A 836 -12.06 -15.27 -65.98
CA ILE A 836 -12.52 -15.72 -64.65
C ILE A 836 -14.04 -15.74 -64.66
N THR A 837 -14.63 -16.87 -64.30
CA THR A 837 -16.06 -17.06 -64.12
C THR A 837 -16.40 -17.05 -62.63
N ALA A 838 -17.20 -16.07 -62.21
CA ALA A 838 -17.81 -16.01 -60.88
C ALA A 838 -19.18 -16.70 -60.92
N TYR A 839 -19.46 -17.59 -59.97
CA TYR A 839 -20.73 -18.32 -59.86
C TYR A 839 -21.25 -18.29 -58.43
N TRP A 840 -22.50 -17.89 -58.22
CA TRP A 840 -23.13 -17.84 -56.89
C TRP A 840 -24.46 -18.60 -56.91
N PRO A 841 -24.53 -19.79 -56.29
CA PRO A 841 -25.70 -20.66 -56.39
C PRO A 841 -26.93 -20.18 -55.59
N GLN A 842 -26.72 -19.46 -54.48
CA GLN A 842 -27.79 -18.96 -53.59
C GLN A 842 -27.50 -17.50 -53.19
N PRO A 843 -27.68 -16.53 -54.10
CA PRO A 843 -27.39 -15.14 -53.82
C PRO A 843 -28.39 -14.55 -52.81
N VAL A 844 -27.89 -13.69 -51.92
CA VAL A 844 -28.69 -12.99 -50.89
C VAL A 844 -28.85 -11.53 -51.29
N THR A 845 -30.06 -10.99 -51.13
CA THR A 845 -30.40 -9.59 -51.45
C THR A 845 -29.38 -8.63 -50.85
N GLY A 846 -28.85 -7.73 -51.69
CA GLY A 846 -27.84 -6.76 -51.29
C GLY A 846 -27.01 -6.26 -52.47
N SER A 847 -26.20 -5.24 -52.21
CA SER A 847 -25.22 -4.71 -53.16
C SER A 847 -23.81 -5.03 -52.68
N TYR A 848 -23.05 -5.73 -53.51
CA TYR A 848 -21.67 -6.15 -53.26
C TYR A 848 -20.75 -5.58 -54.35
N THR A 849 -19.43 -5.54 -54.10
CA THR A 849 -18.46 -5.07 -55.10
C THR A 849 -17.22 -5.94 -55.05
N LEU A 850 -16.88 -6.56 -56.18
CA LEU A 850 -15.68 -7.36 -56.34
C LEU A 850 -14.53 -6.48 -56.83
N LYS A 851 -13.43 -6.41 -56.10
CA LYS A 851 -12.23 -5.69 -56.52
C LYS A 851 -11.23 -6.65 -57.17
N VAL A 852 -10.95 -6.48 -58.46
CA VAL A 852 -10.05 -7.34 -59.24
C VAL A 852 -8.77 -6.57 -59.61
N VAL A 853 -7.60 -7.14 -59.33
CA VAL A 853 -6.28 -6.57 -59.67
C VAL A 853 -5.47 -7.57 -60.47
N ALA A 854 -4.81 -7.14 -61.55
CA ALA A 854 -3.90 -7.93 -62.38
C ALA A 854 -2.53 -7.24 -62.53
N LEU A 855 -1.44 -8.00 -62.36
CA LEU A 855 -0.05 -7.53 -62.46
C LEU A 855 0.71 -8.44 -63.44
N ASP A 856 1.36 -7.87 -64.45
CA ASP A 856 2.17 -8.62 -65.40
C ASP A 856 3.65 -8.78 -64.98
N ASN A 857 4.38 -9.66 -65.68
CA ASN A 857 5.80 -9.94 -65.43
C ASN A 857 6.74 -8.78 -65.78
N ASN A 858 6.25 -7.75 -66.47
CA ASN A 858 6.99 -6.53 -66.80
C ASN A 858 6.70 -5.40 -65.79
N GLY A 859 5.96 -5.69 -64.72
CA GLY A 859 5.68 -4.77 -63.62
C GLY A 859 4.51 -3.83 -63.86
N LEU A 860 3.70 -4.04 -64.91
CA LEU A 860 2.56 -3.20 -65.25
C LEU A 860 1.26 -3.78 -64.64
N THR A 861 0.42 -2.93 -64.06
CA THR A 861 -0.80 -3.34 -63.33
C THR A 861 -2.09 -2.77 -63.92
N ALA A 862 -3.19 -3.50 -63.79
CA ALA A 862 -4.56 -3.04 -64.02
C ALA A 862 -5.49 -3.43 -62.86
N GLN A 863 -6.53 -2.65 -62.60
CA GLN A 863 -7.53 -2.92 -61.56
C GLN A 863 -8.93 -2.55 -62.07
N LEU A 864 -9.94 -3.35 -61.70
CA LEU A 864 -11.35 -3.07 -61.98
C LEU A 864 -12.23 -3.47 -60.77
N ASN A 865 -13.18 -2.61 -60.41
CA ASN A 865 -14.23 -2.96 -59.45
C ASN A 865 -15.48 -3.39 -60.22
N VAL A 866 -15.99 -4.59 -59.92
CA VAL A 866 -17.15 -5.17 -60.57
C VAL A 866 -18.33 -5.13 -59.59
N PRO A 867 -19.35 -4.30 -59.83
CA PRO A 867 -20.51 -4.25 -58.97
C PRO A 867 -21.37 -5.50 -59.15
N VAL A 868 -21.87 -6.03 -58.03
CA VAL A 868 -22.80 -7.17 -57.99
C VAL A 868 -24.06 -6.75 -57.24
N THR A 869 -25.19 -6.71 -57.93
CA THR A 869 -26.48 -6.32 -57.33
C THR A 869 -27.44 -7.50 -57.35
N VAL A 870 -27.91 -7.89 -56.17
CA VAL A 870 -28.91 -8.95 -56.00
C VAL A 870 -30.19 -8.32 -55.49
N THR A 871 -31.24 -8.32 -56.31
CA THR A 871 -32.55 -7.79 -55.90
C THR A 871 -33.34 -8.86 -55.14
N ALA A 872 -34.24 -8.43 -54.25
CA ALA A 872 -35.22 -9.32 -53.65
C ALA A 872 -36.13 -9.92 -54.74
N LYS A 873 -36.73 -11.06 -54.43
CA LYS A 873 -37.51 -11.88 -55.37
C LYS A 873 -38.80 -11.21 -55.80
#